data_AF-A0AA40VYM3-F1
#
_entry.id   AF-A0AA40VYM3-F1
#
_cell.length_a   1.000
_cell.length_b   1.000
_cell.length_c   1.000
_cell.angle_alpha   90.00
_cell.angle_beta   90.00
_cell.angle_gamma   90.00
#
_symmetry.space_group_name_H-M   'P 1'
#
loop_
_entity.id
_entity.type
_entity.pdbx_description
1 polymer ?
#
loop_
_entity_poly.entity_id
_entity_poly.type
_entity_poly.pdbx_seq_one_letter_code
_entity_poly.pdbx_strand_id
1 'polypeptide(L)'
;MENFQGIIARLSSCLAEIDENIKIPLSKSANAYRQATEAICKAIIVGHGVSAEGALEKLIADSVRFVEQDETSRDAGIFKAEIRYLQTIGNTYSHDNADGIISQNESQISAFDSLVKAIRIAFFGEGDLDAPILPKSIEERIPARARGRTKFENPRAEEVIRLCHPKQKIETLASCSDHANRMVYDYVVADLGGLKKGFLFLRTRTAIKNSLADFKTRIDRNVPDALEIITPRVQRHDGKEVDRKKSISEIIKDIGFDSKFRRLTVIYFDDFVWNYCLPSEVTSRRPPIKKAENFIEQTLQPIDDTGSPFGQKSSSSQHVKKILSNSHEYHPVNIIIGPAGMGKTTFADDISAVINDQDRKRVVLFSATDFREISVDFSIDSVGDLYRLAVENGLLEDDSRIESHNFEINLACGNFVLIIDGFDEIESHLGAALHFENFMRSLADIEECFRKVLVILTVRDYDVDRFKNFGNTSICRLQGFTEADTDRYLAGRLPARRIAEAKDLLGAFDNPGETKRATTIPLYASLICDYLVEQDAGKRHSPSTLGSANFFSSGKPLDSLVRKIVDLEITKQSLGKINPDEFFDILIEVIRAPQHTMKKSALLELVSACDGCSENVNPVNFLRNPFLRWNRDEISFKYDSLTYFFKSRFLAKKIKEGVFSPLPAIEFLSEFYRGEGPLFDEFKSIFPSEKFDLREETLIWFKGLVEFRKQDNAARLPWRKAISAFLYWALGSTTDKFERSKYLERYFGGRDLHGLSIYDRFFPLDLRALQIHDGLLEDYVSLPNCETSAGEVVFHKSHISFDDRFLPDKIDRTLFSDDCSFSQNLVASFHAKTLSDENSYEVIVDNLYKILKIGFRANRFSRKSKDVYKKATVVGRHSLDAYLRFLTSQGVLNLELSRAGSEPGYVVANDWYLDARKLVEGRNITSNMDRVIMDLPNEIQ
;
A
#
# COMPACT_ATOMS: atom_id res chain seq x y z
N MET A 1 60.00 -20.60 14.46
CA MET A 1 58.55 -20.82 14.65
C MET A 1 57.99 -21.25 13.30
N GLU A 2 57.29 -22.38 13.24
CA GLU A 2 56.54 -22.76 12.02
C GLU A 2 55.42 -21.72 11.82
N ASN A 3 55.30 -21.15 10.62
CA ASN A 3 54.19 -20.24 10.31
C ASN A 3 52.95 -21.05 9.91
N PHE A 4 51.75 -20.48 10.09
CA PHE A 4 50.48 -21.17 9.84
C PHE A 4 50.40 -21.79 8.42
N GLN A 5 50.80 -21.04 7.40
CA GLN A 5 50.85 -21.51 6.01
C GLN A 5 51.78 -22.72 5.80
N GLY A 6 52.94 -22.77 6.49
CA GLY A 6 53.83 -23.92 6.46
C GLY A 6 53.25 -25.15 7.13
N ILE A 7 52.47 -24.97 8.21
CA ILE A 7 51.75 -26.06 8.90
C ILE A 7 50.65 -26.63 8.00
N ILE A 8 49.88 -25.76 7.33
CA ILE A 8 48.83 -26.17 6.39
C ILE A 8 49.40 -26.91 5.18
N ALA A 9 50.51 -26.44 4.60
CA ALA A 9 51.17 -27.14 3.50
C ALA A 9 51.68 -28.54 3.91
N ARG A 10 52.22 -28.67 5.13
CA ARG A 10 52.64 -29.96 5.69
C ARG A 10 51.45 -30.89 5.93
N LEU A 11 50.36 -30.36 6.47
CA LEU A 11 49.10 -31.09 6.62
C LEU A 11 48.63 -31.63 5.27
N SER A 12 48.53 -30.79 4.24
CA SER A 12 48.15 -31.21 2.88
C SER A 12 49.04 -32.33 2.32
N SER A 13 50.35 -32.29 2.56
CA SER A 13 51.27 -33.37 2.15
C SER A 13 50.95 -34.69 2.87
N CYS A 14 50.72 -34.66 4.19
CA CYS A 14 50.34 -35.85 4.95
C CYS A 14 48.99 -36.41 4.49
N LEU A 15 48.02 -35.54 4.17
CA LEU A 15 46.72 -35.98 3.66
C LEU A 15 46.83 -36.67 2.29
N ALA A 16 47.67 -36.15 1.39
CA ALA A 16 47.93 -36.79 0.10
C ALA A 16 48.58 -38.17 0.25
N GLU A 17 49.57 -38.29 1.14
CA GLU A 17 50.21 -39.59 1.43
C GLU A 17 49.23 -40.61 2.02
N ILE A 18 48.34 -40.17 2.91
CA ILE A 18 47.29 -41.03 3.49
C ILE A 18 46.31 -41.51 2.42
N ASP A 19 45.94 -40.64 1.48
CA ASP A 19 45.03 -40.98 0.38
C ASP A 19 45.63 -42.03 -0.57
N GLU A 20 46.89 -41.86 -0.97
CA GLU A 20 47.60 -42.84 -1.80
C GLU A 20 47.71 -44.21 -1.11
N ASN A 21 47.88 -44.20 0.22
CA ASN A 21 48.09 -45.40 1.02
C ASN A 21 46.80 -45.97 1.65
N ILE A 22 45.62 -45.48 1.26
CA ILE A 22 44.34 -45.87 1.90
C ILE A 22 44.02 -47.37 1.79
N LYS A 23 44.62 -48.06 0.81
CA LYS A 23 44.46 -49.52 0.57
C LYS A 23 45.56 -50.37 1.21
N ILE A 24 46.56 -49.74 1.83
CA ILE A 24 47.70 -50.41 2.46
C ILE A 24 47.38 -50.65 3.94
N PRO A 25 47.87 -51.73 4.58
CA PRO A 25 47.69 -51.95 6.01
C PRO A 25 48.14 -50.76 6.86
N LEU A 26 47.41 -50.48 7.94
CA LEU A 26 47.68 -49.37 8.86
C LEU A 26 49.10 -49.37 9.41
N SER A 27 49.72 -50.55 9.58
CA SER A 27 51.12 -50.68 10.02
C SER A 27 52.12 -49.91 9.17
N LYS A 28 51.81 -49.70 7.88
CA LYS A 28 52.69 -48.99 6.95
C LYS A 28 52.33 -47.51 6.75
N SER A 29 51.16 -47.06 7.20
CA SER A 29 50.68 -45.67 7.02
C SER A 29 50.40 -44.93 8.32
N ALA A 30 50.51 -45.61 9.47
CA ALA A 30 50.20 -45.07 10.80
C ALA A 30 50.98 -43.80 11.16
N ASN A 31 52.25 -43.69 10.74
CA ASN A 31 53.04 -42.49 11.01
C ASN A 31 52.49 -41.25 10.29
N ALA A 32 51.92 -41.39 9.09
CA ALA A 32 51.31 -40.28 8.36
C ALA A 32 50.06 -39.75 9.09
N TYR A 33 49.23 -40.62 9.68
CA TYR A 33 48.10 -40.21 10.52
C TYR A 33 48.54 -39.44 11.76
N ARG A 34 49.62 -39.88 12.42
CA ARG A 34 50.19 -39.18 13.58
C ARG A 34 50.72 -37.81 13.22
N GLN A 35 51.44 -37.69 12.10
CA GLN A 35 51.96 -36.42 11.60
C GLN A 35 50.83 -35.46 11.18
N ALA A 36 49.77 -35.97 10.54
CA ALA A 36 48.58 -35.19 10.25
C ALA A 36 47.92 -34.68 11.54
N THR A 37 47.83 -35.52 12.57
CA THR A 37 47.28 -35.14 13.89
C THR A 37 48.07 -34.03 14.56
N GLU A 38 49.41 -34.12 14.51
CA GLU A 38 50.29 -33.06 15.01
C GLU A 38 50.07 -31.75 14.24
N ALA A 39 49.99 -31.82 12.91
CA ALA A 39 49.78 -30.65 12.07
C ALA A 39 48.39 -30.00 12.29
N ILE A 40 47.33 -30.79 12.49
CA ILE A 40 45.99 -30.29 12.85
C ILE A 40 46.04 -29.52 14.18
N CYS A 41 46.65 -30.10 15.21
CA CYS A 41 46.75 -29.45 16.53
C CYS A 41 47.55 -28.15 16.46
N LYS A 42 48.67 -28.15 15.73
CA LYS A 42 49.49 -26.95 15.52
C LYS A 42 48.74 -25.87 14.73
N ALA A 43 47.97 -26.25 13.71
CA ALA A 43 47.18 -25.31 12.93
C ALA A 43 46.15 -24.59 13.83
N ILE A 44 45.41 -25.33 14.66
CA ILE A 44 44.44 -24.75 15.60
C ILE A 44 45.13 -23.77 16.55
N ILE A 45 46.23 -24.17 17.20
CA ILE A 45 46.93 -23.34 18.20
C ILE A 45 47.50 -22.06 17.56
N VAL A 46 48.13 -22.18 16.39
CA VAL A 46 48.73 -21.03 15.70
C VAL A 46 47.67 -20.12 15.09
N GLY A 47 46.56 -20.67 14.59
CA GLY A 47 45.42 -19.90 14.10
C GLY A 47 44.77 -19.04 15.19
N HIS A 48 44.85 -19.48 16.45
CA HIS A 48 44.44 -18.72 17.64
C HIS A 48 45.51 -17.73 18.14
N GLY A 49 46.57 -17.48 17.36
CA GLY A 49 47.63 -16.53 17.71
C GLY A 49 48.60 -17.00 18.80
N VAL A 50 48.64 -18.30 19.11
CA VAL A 50 49.49 -18.88 20.16
C VAL A 50 50.65 -19.70 19.56
N SER A 51 51.83 -19.68 20.19
CA SER A 51 52.97 -20.50 19.76
C SER A 51 52.73 -21.99 20.05
N ALA A 52 52.78 -22.83 19.01
CA ALA A 52 52.61 -24.27 19.15
C ALA A 52 53.95 -24.96 19.51
N GLU A 53 54.23 -25.06 20.81
CA GLU A 53 55.46 -25.68 21.35
C GLU A 53 55.16 -26.80 22.37
N GLY A 54 55.75 -27.98 22.15
CA GLY A 54 55.71 -29.11 23.08
C GLY A 54 55.53 -30.46 22.40
N ALA A 55 55.46 -31.52 23.22
CA ALA A 55 55.11 -32.85 22.76
C ALA A 55 53.64 -32.90 22.29
N LEU A 56 53.30 -33.90 21.47
CA LEU A 56 51.95 -34.06 20.89
C LEU A 56 50.84 -34.08 21.96
N GLU A 57 51.10 -34.66 23.13
CA GLU A 57 50.18 -34.68 24.27
C GLU A 57 49.77 -33.26 24.70
N LYS A 58 50.74 -32.34 24.74
CA LYS A 58 50.51 -30.94 25.09
C LYS A 58 49.78 -30.21 23.96
N LEU A 59 50.19 -30.45 22.71
CA LEU A 59 49.52 -29.88 21.53
C LEU A 59 48.04 -30.29 21.45
N ILE A 60 47.72 -31.54 21.83
CA ILE A 60 46.33 -32.02 21.88
C ILE A 60 45.56 -31.36 23.02
N ALA A 61 46.16 -31.21 24.20
CA ALA A 61 45.49 -30.55 25.32
C ALA A 61 45.19 -29.07 25.00
N ASP A 62 46.14 -28.38 24.38
CA ASP A 62 46.00 -26.97 24.00
C ASP A 62 44.99 -26.81 22.85
N SER A 63 45.03 -27.65 21.81
CA SER A 63 44.07 -27.58 20.68
C SER A 63 42.64 -27.92 21.09
N VAL A 64 42.45 -28.94 21.94
CA VAL A 64 41.12 -29.30 22.47
C VAL A 64 40.52 -28.15 23.27
N ARG A 65 41.33 -27.40 24.03
CA ARG A 65 40.84 -26.24 24.79
C ARG A 65 40.28 -25.14 23.87
N PHE A 66 40.91 -24.88 22.73
CA PHE A 66 40.43 -23.90 21.75
C PHE A 66 39.18 -24.41 21.03
N VAL A 67 39.15 -25.68 20.62
CA VAL A 67 37.95 -26.28 20.03
C VAL A 67 36.76 -26.30 21.02
N GLU A 68 37.00 -26.50 22.33
CA GLU A 68 35.96 -26.39 23.37
C GLU A 68 35.42 -24.95 23.54
N GLN A 69 36.10 -23.91 23.02
CA GLN A 69 35.65 -22.51 23.05
C GLN A 69 34.80 -22.14 21.83
N ASP A 70 35.15 -22.68 20.66
CA ASP A 70 34.52 -22.28 19.39
C ASP A 70 33.42 -23.23 18.93
N GLU A 71 33.43 -24.48 19.38
CA GLU A 71 32.49 -25.50 18.91
C GLU A 71 31.46 -25.90 19.97
N THR A 72 30.37 -26.52 19.52
CA THR A 72 29.40 -27.15 20.43
C THR A 72 30.07 -28.17 21.35
N SER A 73 29.58 -28.30 22.58
CA SER A 73 30.09 -29.29 23.56
C SER A 73 30.14 -30.73 23.01
N ARG A 74 29.27 -31.04 22.04
CA ARG A 74 29.26 -32.33 21.34
C ARG A 74 30.44 -32.48 20.38
N ASP A 75 30.66 -31.52 19.49
CA ASP A 75 31.73 -31.60 18.49
C ASP A 75 33.12 -31.48 19.13
N ALA A 76 33.27 -30.65 20.17
CA ALA A 76 34.50 -30.62 20.98
C ALA A 76 34.79 -31.98 21.64
N GLY A 77 33.75 -32.67 22.14
CA GLY A 77 33.86 -34.02 22.69
C GLY A 77 34.27 -35.07 21.66
N ILE A 78 33.74 -34.96 20.43
CA ILE A 78 34.11 -35.83 19.30
C ILE A 78 35.57 -35.57 18.90
N PHE A 79 35.94 -34.31 18.67
CA PHE A 79 37.30 -33.92 18.31
C PHE A 79 38.34 -34.47 19.30
N LYS A 80 38.09 -34.29 20.60
CA LYS A 80 38.94 -34.82 21.68
C LYS A 80 39.11 -36.34 21.64
N ALA A 81 38.03 -37.07 21.34
CA ALA A 81 38.07 -38.54 21.26
C ALA A 81 38.84 -39.00 20.01
N GLU A 82 38.56 -38.40 18.85
CA GLU A 82 39.15 -38.79 17.56
C GLU A 82 40.64 -38.43 17.50
N ILE A 83 41.05 -37.25 17.97
CA ILE A 83 42.47 -36.83 18.02
C ILE A 83 43.27 -37.72 18.99
N ARG A 84 42.70 -38.11 20.14
CA ARG A 84 43.35 -39.05 21.06
C ARG A 84 43.50 -40.45 20.46
N TYR A 85 42.50 -40.89 19.70
CA TYR A 85 42.61 -42.15 18.96
C TYR A 85 43.73 -42.09 17.92
N LEU A 86 43.78 -41.03 17.11
CA LEU A 86 44.85 -40.84 16.11
C LEU A 86 46.24 -40.68 16.74
N GLN A 87 46.34 -40.10 17.94
CA GLN A 87 47.59 -40.04 18.70
C GLN A 87 48.13 -41.43 19.03
N THR A 88 47.27 -42.41 19.30
CA THR A 88 47.71 -43.78 19.63
C THR A 88 48.17 -44.59 18.42
N ILE A 89 47.97 -44.06 17.22
CA ILE A 89 48.36 -44.69 15.95
C ILE A 89 49.76 -44.19 15.57
N GLY A 90 50.70 -45.12 15.33
CA GLY A 90 52.07 -44.80 14.88
C GLY A 90 53.12 -44.76 15.98
N ASN A 91 54.39 -44.62 15.60
CA ASN A 91 55.51 -44.68 16.55
C ASN A 91 55.66 -43.37 17.35
N THR A 92 55.99 -43.50 18.64
CA THR A 92 56.22 -42.36 19.55
C THR A 92 57.47 -41.55 19.19
N TYR A 93 58.43 -42.19 18.52
CA TYR A 93 59.64 -41.54 18.00
C TYR A 93 59.52 -41.41 16.48
N SER A 94 59.26 -40.18 16.02
CA SER A 94 59.17 -39.76 14.62
C SER A 94 60.54 -39.79 13.91
N HIS A 95 61.15 -40.97 13.82
CA HIS A 95 62.28 -41.19 12.91
C HIS A 95 61.86 -42.21 11.87
N ASP A 96 62.02 -41.81 10.60
CA ASP A 96 61.62 -42.56 9.42
C ASP A 96 62.14 -44.02 9.47
N ASN A 97 61.24 -44.96 9.18
CA ASN A 97 61.49 -46.39 8.90
C ASN A 97 61.43 -47.43 10.04
N ALA A 98 60.67 -47.24 11.11
CA ALA A 98 60.34 -48.34 12.03
C ALA A 98 58.85 -48.71 11.98
N ASP A 99 58.55 -49.95 11.59
CA ASP A 99 57.21 -50.55 11.64
C ASP A 99 56.65 -50.44 13.08
N GLY A 100 55.53 -49.72 13.21
CA GLY A 100 54.87 -49.53 14.51
C GLY A 100 54.25 -50.83 15.01
N ILE A 101 54.33 -51.07 16.32
CA ILE A 101 53.58 -52.13 17.00
C ILE A 101 52.11 -51.70 17.06
N ILE A 102 51.32 -52.07 16.06
CA ILE A 102 49.88 -51.81 16.00
C ILE A 102 49.12 -52.97 16.64
N SER A 103 48.12 -52.67 17.46
CA SER A 103 47.25 -53.68 18.07
C SER A 103 46.45 -54.42 16.98
N GLN A 104 46.19 -55.73 17.15
CA GLN A 104 45.52 -56.56 16.12
C GLN A 104 44.08 -56.12 15.75
N ASN A 105 43.51 -55.12 16.42
CA ASN A 105 42.12 -54.68 16.25
C ASN A 105 41.96 -53.33 15.51
N GLU A 106 43.03 -52.64 15.15
CA GLU A 106 42.95 -51.33 14.50
C GLU A 106 42.87 -51.45 12.97
N SER A 107 41.84 -50.84 12.38
CA SER A 107 41.61 -50.87 10.94
C SER A 107 42.01 -49.56 10.28
N GLN A 108 42.58 -49.63 9.07
CA GLN A 108 42.92 -48.47 8.23
C GLN A 108 41.71 -47.55 8.02
N ILE A 109 40.52 -48.14 7.91
CA ILE A 109 39.26 -47.42 7.71
C ILE A 109 38.92 -46.59 8.96
N SER A 110 39.10 -47.14 10.15
CA SER A 110 38.86 -46.43 11.41
C SER A 110 39.79 -45.22 11.56
N ALA A 111 41.09 -45.39 11.29
CA ALA A 111 42.07 -44.30 11.30
C ALA A 111 41.71 -43.19 10.31
N PHE A 112 41.30 -43.59 9.10
CA PHE A 112 40.85 -42.66 8.07
C PHE A 112 39.60 -41.89 8.50
N ASP A 113 38.58 -42.56 9.03
CA ASP A 113 37.34 -41.90 9.45
C ASP A 113 37.55 -40.95 10.64
N SER A 114 38.41 -41.32 11.59
CA SER A 114 38.80 -40.45 12.70
C SER A 114 39.52 -39.20 12.22
N LEU A 115 40.40 -39.33 11.22
CA LEU A 115 41.09 -38.19 10.61
C LEU A 115 40.11 -37.25 9.90
N VAL A 116 39.16 -37.78 9.11
CA VAL A 116 38.16 -36.97 8.42
C VAL A 116 37.31 -36.18 9.42
N LYS A 117 36.90 -36.80 10.53
CA LYS A 117 36.12 -36.11 11.59
C LYS A 117 36.93 -35.01 12.26
N ALA A 118 38.20 -35.27 12.57
CA ALA A 118 39.09 -34.28 13.17
C ALA A 118 39.28 -33.06 12.24
N ILE A 119 39.48 -33.30 10.94
CA ILE A 119 39.60 -32.23 9.93
C ILE A 119 38.29 -31.44 9.80
N ARG A 120 37.14 -32.14 9.76
CA ARG A 120 35.83 -31.50 9.68
C ARG A 120 35.63 -30.52 10.83
N ILE A 121 35.91 -30.94 12.06
CA ILE A 121 35.69 -30.09 13.24
C ILE A 121 36.74 -28.98 13.31
N ALA A 122 37.99 -29.26 12.91
CA ALA A 122 39.07 -28.28 13.00
C ALA A 122 39.02 -27.16 11.95
N PHE A 123 38.51 -27.42 10.74
CA PHE A 123 38.61 -26.48 9.60
C PHE A 123 37.27 -26.17 8.93
N PHE A 124 36.21 -26.87 9.32
CA PHE A 124 34.88 -26.76 8.70
C PHE A 124 33.77 -26.76 9.77
N GLY A 125 34.12 -26.42 11.01
CA GLY A 125 33.22 -26.16 12.12
C GLY A 125 32.83 -24.69 12.19
N GLU A 126 32.47 -24.20 13.38
CA GLU A 126 32.11 -22.81 13.66
C GLU A 126 33.33 -21.87 13.73
N GLY A 127 34.57 -22.41 13.77
CA GLY A 127 35.81 -21.62 13.82
C GLY A 127 36.36 -21.11 12.45
N ASP A 128 37.01 -19.93 12.46
CA ASP A 128 37.57 -19.22 11.30
C ASP A 128 39.01 -19.69 10.91
N LEU A 129 39.20 -20.99 10.63
CA LEU A 129 40.52 -21.52 10.21
C LEU A 129 40.58 -21.83 8.71
N ASP A 130 41.60 -21.34 8.01
CA ASP A 130 41.80 -21.68 6.59
C ASP A 130 42.01 -23.20 6.42
N ALA A 131 41.23 -23.80 5.53
CA ALA A 131 41.27 -25.24 5.28
C ALA A 131 42.50 -25.67 4.45
N PRO A 132 43.07 -26.87 4.72
CA PRO A 132 44.09 -27.46 3.87
C PRO A 132 43.53 -27.91 2.51
N ILE A 133 44.41 -28.08 1.51
CA ILE A 133 44.05 -28.75 0.26
C ILE A 133 43.71 -30.21 0.58
N LEU A 134 42.47 -30.61 0.30
CA LEU A 134 41.96 -31.95 0.58
C LEU A 134 42.08 -32.86 -0.65
N PRO A 135 42.61 -34.09 -0.49
CA PRO A 135 42.46 -35.15 -1.49
C PRO A 135 40.99 -35.51 -1.71
N LYS A 136 40.61 -35.91 -2.93
CA LYS A 136 39.21 -36.20 -3.30
C LYS A 136 38.52 -37.20 -2.37
N SER A 137 39.22 -38.21 -1.86
CA SER A 137 38.63 -39.21 -0.95
C SER A 137 38.21 -38.64 0.41
N ILE A 138 38.95 -37.66 0.92
CA ILE A 138 38.63 -36.90 2.15
C ILE A 138 37.56 -35.86 1.81
N GLU A 139 37.75 -35.19 0.68
CA GLU A 139 36.82 -34.24 0.06
C GLU A 139 35.56 -34.90 -0.50
N GLU A 140 35.27 -36.18 -0.30
CA GLU A 140 33.94 -36.75 -0.61
C GLU A 140 33.17 -37.08 0.67
N ARG A 141 33.89 -37.17 1.80
CA ARG A 141 33.38 -37.58 3.11
C ARG A 141 33.06 -36.42 4.05
N ILE A 142 33.55 -35.21 3.78
CA ILE A 142 33.11 -34.01 4.50
C ILE A 142 31.73 -33.56 3.96
N PRO A 143 30.73 -33.23 4.79
CA PRO A 143 29.42 -32.77 4.31
C PRO A 143 29.55 -31.54 3.39
N ALA A 144 28.78 -31.49 2.29
CA ALA A 144 28.86 -30.42 1.28
C ALA A 144 28.59 -29.02 1.87
N ARG A 145 27.75 -28.94 2.92
CA ARG A 145 27.43 -27.71 3.66
C ARG A 145 28.56 -27.18 4.51
N ALA A 146 29.33 -28.06 5.13
CA ALA A 146 30.53 -27.67 5.89
C ALA A 146 31.58 -27.02 4.97
N ARG A 147 31.43 -27.13 3.64
CA ARG A 147 32.30 -26.49 2.63
C ARG A 147 31.71 -25.22 2.00
N GLY A 148 30.64 -24.66 2.58
CA GLY A 148 30.03 -23.43 2.06
C GLY A 148 29.36 -23.56 0.68
N ARG A 149 28.95 -24.77 0.27
CA ARG A 149 28.20 -24.92 -0.99
C ARG A 149 26.76 -24.41 -0.82
N THR A 150 26.38 -23.44 -1.64
CA THR A 150 25.08 -22.74 -1.64
C THR A 150 23.88 -23.59 -2.08
N LYS A 151 24.11 -24.81 -2.60
CA LYS A 151 23.06 -25.69 -3.11
C LYS A 151 22.64 -26.73 -2.05
N PHE A 152 21.34 -26.86 -1.78
CA PHE A 152 20.81 -27.98 -0.98
C PHE A 152 20.92 -29.27 -1.79
N GLU A 153 21.87 -30.14 -1.43
CA GLU A 153 21.99 -31.48 -2.00
C GLU A 153 21.03 -32.45 -1.30
N ASN A 154 20.53 -33.45 -2.04
CA ASN A 154 19.60 -34.45 -1.51
C ASN A 154 20.18 -35.10 -0.24
N PRO A 155 19.50 -35.05 0.93
CA PRO A 155 20.09 -35.46 2.19
C PRO A 155 20.60 -36.89 2.08
N ARG A 156 21.87 -37.10 2.45
CA ARG A 156 22.48 -38.43 2.41
C ARG A 156 21.72 -39.31 3.39
N ALA A 157 21.51 -40.58 3.04
CA ALA A 157 20.83 -41.53 3.91
C ALA A 157 21.44 -41.54 5.32
N GLU A 158 22.76 -41.43 5.42
CA GLU A 158 23.50 -41.34 6.67
C GLU A 158 23.13 -40.12 7.52
N GLU A 159 22.96 -38.95 6.91
CA GLU A 159 22.61 -37.70 7.60
C GLU A 159 21.21 -37.81 8.23
N VAL A 160 20.25 -38.37 7.49
CA VAL A 160 18.89 -38.62 8.00
C VAL A 160 18.90 -39.59 9.19
N ILE A 161 19.73 -40.64 9.13
CA ILE A 161 19.87 -41.58 10.27
C ILE A 161 20.62 -40.94 11.44
N ARG A 162 21.57 -40.03 11.20
CA ARG A 162 22.25 -39.27 12.27
C ARG A 162 21.30 -38.34 13.02
N LEU A 163 20.25 -37.84 12.36
CA LEU A 163 19.21 -37.06 13.03
C LEU A 163 18.37 -37.91 14.00
N CYS A 164 18.02 -39.16 13.63
CA CYS A 164 17.23 -40.03 14.50
C CYS A 164 18.05 -40.77 15.56
N HIS A 165 19.33 -41.03 15.29
CA HIS A 165 20.25 -41.76 16.17
C HIS A 165 21.56 -40.99 16.40
N PRO A 166 21.52 -39.77 16.99
CA PRO A 166 22.67 -38.87 17.05
C PRO A 166 23.84 -39.39 17.90
N LYS A 167 23.59 -40.31 18.83
CA LYS A 167 24.59 -40.86 19.76
C LYS A 167 25.19 -42.20 19.30
N GLN A 168 24.75 -42.73 18.17
CA GLN A 168 25.06 -44.10 17.76
C GLN A 168 26.09 -44.12 16.64
N LYS A 169 26.85 -45.21 16.54
CA LYS A 169 27.76 -45.43 15.42
C LYS A 169 26.93 -45.73 14.17
N ILE A 170 27.11 -44.92 13.13
CA ILE A 170 26.38 -45.04 11.87
C ILE A 170 27.41 -45.25 10.76
N GLU A 171 27.22 -46.30 9.96
CA GLU A 171 28.10 -46.66 8.86
C GLU A 171 27.29 -46.87 7.58
N THR A 172 27.70 -46.24 6.49
CA THR A 172 27.16 -46.51 5.16
C THR A 172 27.86 -47.74 4.59
N LEU A 173 27.19 -48.89 4.57
CA LEU A 173 27.79 -50.18 4.18
C LEU A 173 27.67 -50.47 2.68
N ALA A 174 26.67 -49.93 2.00
CA ALA A 174 26.54 -50.06 0.55
C ALA A 174 25.80 -48.86 -0.05
N SER A 175 26.21 -48.44 -1.24
CA SER A 175 25.47 -47.51 -2.09
C SER A 175 25.51 -48.02 -3.52
N CYS A 176 24.44 -47.79 -4.27
CA CYS A 176 24.32 -48.14 -5.69
C CYS A 176 23.66 -46.98 -6.43
N SER A 177 24.26 -46.54 -7.53
CA SER A 177 23.84 -45.39 -8.35
C SER A 177 23.87 -45.73 -9.84
N ASP A 178 23.35 -46.90 -10.20
CA ASP A 178 23.21 -47.33 -11.60
C ASP A 178 21.90 -46.79 -12.19
N HIS A 179 21.99 -45.61 -12.81
CA HIS A 179 20.86 -44.96 -13.44
C HIS A 179 20.36 -45.67 -14.71
N ALA A 180 21.24 -46.40 -15.42
CA ALA A 180 20.88 -47.10 -16.66
C ALA A 180 19.93 -48.28 -16.38
N ASN A 181 20.23 -49.06 -15.34
CA ASN A 181 19.37 -50.16 -14.89
C ASN A 181 18.36 -49.73 -13.82
N ARG A 182 18.30 -48.43 -13.50
CA ARG A 182 17.45 -47.84 -12.46
C ARG A 182 17.66 -48.48 -11.10
N MET A 183 18.88 -48.91 -10.77
CA MET A 183 19.25 -49.46 -9.47
C MET A 183 19.91 -48.38 -8.63
N VAL A 184 19.09 -47.68 -7.84
CA VAL A 184 19.56 -46.57 -7.00
C VAL A 184 19.05 -46.74 -5.57
N TYR A 185 19.98 -47.00 -4.65
CA TYR A 185 19.70 -47.17 -3.22
C TYR A 185 20.93 -46.90 -2.35
N ASP A 186 20.68 -46.54 -1.09
CA ASP A 186 21.70 -46.38 -0.06
C ASP A 186 21.38 -47.27 1.14
N TYR A 187 22.38 -47.93 1.70
CA TYR A 187 22.24 -48.81 2.85
C TYR A 187 23.14 -48.38 4.00
N VAL A 188 22.51 -48.07 5.12
CA VAL A 188 23.13 -47.54 6.32
C VAL A 188 22.82 -48.45 7.49
N VAL A 189 23.80 -48.69 8.36
CA VAL A 189 23.62 -49.47 9.59
C VAL A 189 23.92 -48.60 10.80
N ALA A 190 23.03 -48.64 11.79
CA ALA A 190 23.26 -48.07 13.11
C ALA A 190 23.52 -49.19 14.13
N ASP A 191 24.57 -49.04 14.94
CA ASP A 191 24.82 -49.89 16.11
C ASP A 191 24.09 -49.31 17.32
N LEU A 192 23.09 -50.03 17.84
CA LEU A 192 22.26 -49.59 18.97
C LEU A 192 22.70 -50.25 20.29
N GLY A 193 24.02 -50.38 20.51
CA GLY A 193 24.58 -50.95 21.73
C GLY A 193 24.42 -52.47 21.79
N GLY A 194 24.77 -53.16 20.69
CA GLY A 194 24.74 -54.62 20.59
C GLY A 194 23.63 -55.20 19.71
N LEU A 195 22.75 -54.35 19.18
CA LEU A 195 21.79 -54.69 18.11
C LEU A 195 22.11 -53.85 16.87
N LYS A 196 22.32 -54.51 15.73
CA LYS A 196 22.54 -53.81 14.46
C LYS A 196 21.19 -53.59 13.78
N LYS A 197 20.84 -52.33 13.53
CA LYS A 197 19.65 -51.97 12.75
C LYS A 197 20.08 -51.42 11.39
N GLY A 198 19.61 -52.05 10.32
CA GLY A 198 19.85 -51.63 8.95
C GLY A 198 18.73 -50.73 8.41
N PHE A 199 19.09 -49.78 7.57
CA PHE A 199 18.22 -48.82 6.91
C PHE A 199 18.53 -48.81 5.41
N LEU A 200 17.57 -49.23 4.59
CA LEU A 200 17.70 -49.24 3.13
C LEU A 200 16.84 -48.15 2.52
N PHE A 201 17.47 -47.13 1.94
CA PHE A 201 16.79 -46.03 1.26
C PHE A 201 16.66 -46.34 -0.23
N LEU A 202 15.43 -46.48 -0.71
CA LEU A 202 15.11 -46.64 -2.13
C LEU A 202 14.73 -45.29 -2.73
N ARG A 203 15.19 -44.95 -3.95
CA ARG A 203 14.83 -43.69 -4.61
C ARG A 203 13.52 -43.77 -5.42
N THR A 204 12.98 -42.62 -5.84
CA THR A 204 11.67 -42.48 -6.52
C THR A 204 11.60 -43.23 -7.84
N ARG A 205 12.68 -43.24 -8.63
CA ARG A 205 12.72 -43.85 -9.98
C ARG A 205 13.44 -45.20 -10.04
N THR A 206 13.53 -45.90 -8.93
CA THR A 206 14.27 -47.16 -8.79
C THR A 206 13.45 -48.40 -9.24
N ALA A 207 14.07 -49.32 -9.97
CA ALA A 207 13.54 -50.65 -10.25
C ALA A 207 13.61 -51.51 -8.97
N ILE A 208 12.52 -51.50 -8.19
CA ILE A 208 12.44 -52.07 -6.84
C ILE A 208 12.92 -53.52 -6.79
N LYS A 209 12.42 -54.38 -7.69
CA LYS A 209 12.76 -55.81 -7.72
C LYS A 209 14.26 -56.04 -7.95
N ASN A 210 14.83 -55.35 -8.93
CA ASN A 210 16.26 -55.47 -9.27
C ASN A 210 17.14 -54.93 -8.14
N SER A 211 16.73 -53.81 -7.54
CA SER A 211 17.50 -53.17 -6.45
C SER A 211 17.48 -54.01 -5.18
N LEU A 212 16.35 -54.63 -4.85
CA LEU A 212 16.27 -55.56 -3.71
C LEU A 212 17.05 -56.85 -3.98
N ALA A 213 17.09 -57.34 -5.23
CA ALA A 213 17.89 -58.50 -5.59
C ALA A 213 19.41 -58.21 -5.52
N ASP A 214 19.86 -57.08 -6.07
CA ASP A 214 21.26 -56.62 -5.96
C ASP A 214 21.63 -56.32 -4.50
N PHE A 215 20.74 -55.68 -3.75
CA PHE A 215 20.96 -55.49 -2.31
C PHE A 215 21.15 -56.83 -1.61
N LYS A 216 20.26 -57.81 -1.83
CA LYS A 216 20.34 -59.15 -1.24
C LYS A 216 21.66 -59.87 -1.55
N THR A 217 22.24 -59.69 -2.73
CA THR A 217 23.53 -60.29 -3.08
C THR A 217 24.70 -59.59 -2.39
N ARG A 218 24.62 -58.28 -2.13
CA ARG A 218 25.71 -57.49 -1.54
C ARG A 218 25.89 -57.63 -0.02
N ILE A 219 24.83 -57.89 0.75
CA ILE A 219 24.91 -57.92 2.23
C ILE A 219 25.44 -59.26 2.80
N ASP A 220 25.43 -60.33 2.02
CA ASP A 220 25.82 -61.71 2.39
C ASP A 220 25.50 -62.10 3.87
N ARG A 221 26.41 -62.78 4.61
CA ARG A 221 26.20 -63.29 5.98
C ARG A 221 26.12 -62.21 7.07
N ASN A 222 26.36 -60.94 6.75
CA ASN A 222 26.33 -59.82 7.70
C ASN A 222 24.96 -59.14 7.75
N VAL A 223 23.94 -59.91 8.09
CA VAL A 223 22.55 -59.43 8.17
C VAL A 223 22.33 -58.70 9.51
N PRO A 224 21.80 -57.47 9.52
CA PRO A 224 21.41 -56.79 10.76
C PRO A 224 20.25 -57.52 11.44
N ASP A 225 20.08 -57.31 12.75
CA ASP A 225 18.98 -57.91 13.52
C ASP A 225 17.60 -57.43 13.01
N ALA A 226 17.51 -56.18 12.58
CA ALA A 226 16.32 -55.57 12.00
C ALA A 226 16.66 -54.74 10.76
N LEU A 227 15.74 -54.70 9.79
CA LEU A 227 15.86 -53.90 8.57
C LEU A 227 14.62 -53.02 8.37
N GLU A 228 14.85 -51.72 8.16
CA GLU A 228 13.82 -50.76 7.81
C GLU A 228 14.06 -50.26 6.38
N ILE A 229 13.13 -50.56 5.49
CA ILE A 229 13.19 -50.12 4.09
C ILE A 229 12.42 -48.82 3.98
N ILE A 230 13.13 -47.76 3.65
CA ILE A 230 12.63 -46.39 3.53
C ILE A 230 12.45 -46.08 2.05
N THR A 231 11.23 -45.73 1.66
CA THR A 231 10.88 -45.48 0.26
C THR A 231 10.08 -44.17 0.11
N PRO A 232 10.23 -43.39 -0.96
CA PRO A 232 9.36 -42.26 -1.20
C PRO A 232 7.96 -42.73 -1.63
N ARG A 233 6.97 -41.88 -1.36
CA ARG A 233 5.63 -41.99 -1.97
C ARG A 233 5.73 -41.72 -3.46
N VAL A 234 4.92 -42.40 -4.26
CA VAL A 234 4.88 -42.23 -5.72
C VAL A 234 3.42 -42.09 -6.12
N GLN A 235 3.11 -41.05 -6.91
CA GLN A 235 1.79 -40.84 -7.49
C GLN A 235 1.79 -41.26 -8.96
N ARG A 236 0.63 -41.74 -9.42
CA ARG A 236 0.36 -42.05 -10.83
C ARG A 236 0.05 -40.77 -11.61
N HIS A 237 0.00 -40.89 -12.93
CA HIS A 237 -0.46 -39.83 -13.84
C HIS A 237 -1.92 -39.41 -13.62
N ASP A 238 -2.70 -40.10 -12.80
CA ASP A 238 -4.08 -39.73 -12.42
C ASP A 238 -4.16 -39.07 -11.02
N GLY A 239 -3.01 -38.75 -10.41
CA GLY A 239 -2.90 -38.16 -9.07
C GLY A 239 -3.07 -39.15 -7.91
N LYS A 240 -3.44 -40.41 -8.17
CA LYS A 240 -3.60 -41.42 -7.10
C LYS A 240 -2.24 -41.95 -6.63
N GLU A 241 -2.09 -42.07 -5.32
CA GLU A 241 -0.91 -42.65 -4.70
C GLU A 241 -0.81 -44.16 -5.01
N VAL A 242 0.38 -44.61 -5.38
CA VAL A 242 0.71 -46.04 -5.51
C VAL A 242 1.05 -46.57 -4.12
N ASP A 243 0.38 -47.64 -3.70
CA ASP A 243 0.72 -48.36 -2.46
C ASP A 243 2.04 -49.14 -2.61
N ARG A 244 3.14 -48.40 -2.57
CA ARG A 244 4.48 -48.91 -2.78
C ARG A 244 4.94 -49.77 -1.60
N LYS A 245 4.42 -49.52 -0.39
CA LYS A 245 4.66 -50.36 0.80
C LYS A 245 4.20 -51.79 0.55
N LYS A 246 2.97 -51.95 0.06
CA LYS A 246 2.42 -53.27 -0.27
C LYS A 246 3.21 -53.95 -1.39
N SER A 247 3.52 -53.23 -2.48
CA SER A 247 4.30 -53.79 -3.59
C SER A 247 5.71 -54.24 -3.18
N ILE A 248 6.41 -53.45 -2.36
CA ILE A 248 7.72 -53.84 -1.82
C ILE A 248 7.57 -55.08 -0.93
N SER A 249 6.55 -55.11 -0.07
CA SER A 249 6.31 -56.25 0.83
C SER A 249 6.01 -57.56 0.06
N GLU A 250 5.26 -57.48 -1.04
CA GLU A 250 5.02 -58.62 -1.94
C GLU A 250 6.32 -59.08 -2.62
N ILE A 251 7.10 -58.16 -3.17
CA ILE A 251 8.40 -58.49 -3.80
C ILE A 251 9.38 -59.13 -2.81
N ILE A 252 9.40 -58.67 -1.55
CA ILE A 252 10.26 -59.24 -0.51
C ILE A 252 9.88 -60.70 -0.21
N LYS A 253 8.57 -61.00 -0.17
CA LYS A 253 8.06 -62.38 -0.01
C LYS A 253 8.43 -63.24 -1.21
N ASP A 254 8.25 -62.73 -2.43
CA ASP A 254 8.60 -63.45 -3.67
C ASP A 254 10.10 -63.78 -3.76
N ILE A 255 10.96 -62.89 -3.26
CA ILE A 255 12.42 -63.10 -3.23
C ILE A 255 12.85 -63.96 -2.02
N GLY A 256 11.94 -64.28 -1.09
CA GLY A 256 12.24 -65.02 0.14
C GLY A 256 13.27 -64.31 1.03
N PHE A 257 13.19 -62.98 1.10
CA PHE A 257 14.20 -62.14 1.78
C PHE A 257 13.83 -61.81 3.23
N ASP A 258 12.55 -61.91 3.59
CA ASP A 258 12.00 -61.61 4.92
C ASP A 258 12.53 -62.53 6.03
N SER A 259 12.68 -63.82 5.75
CA SER A 259 13.12 -64.84 6.72
C SER A 259 14.51 -64.62 7.35
N LYS A 260 15.32 -63.70 6.80
CA LYS A 260 16.67 -63.39 7.29
C LYS A 260 16.70 -62.37 8.45
N PHE A 261 15.61 -61.65 8.71
CA PHE A 261 15.56 -60.57 9.69
C PHE A 261 14.59 -60.90 10.82
N ARG A 262 14.89 -60.49 12.06
CA ARG A 262 13.91 -60.61 13.17
C ARG A 262 12.71 -59.69 12.96
N ARG A 263 12.96 -58.52 12.35
CA ARG A 263 11.94 -57.53 12.02
C ARG A 263 12.28 -56.83 10.72
N LEU A 264 11.35 -56.87 9.76
CA LEU A 264 11.42 -56.12 8.52
C LEU A 264 10.22 -55.19 8.42
N THR A 265 10.46 -53.90 8.21
CA THR A 265 9.41 -52.89 8.06
C THR A 265 9.64 -52.06 6.82
N VAL A 266 8.56 -51.68 6.13
CA VAL A 266 8.59 -50.76 5.00
C VAL A 266 7.88 -49.47 5.41
N ILE A 267 8.60 -48.36 5.39
CA ILE A 267 8.10 -47.05 5.80
C ILE A 267 8.29 -46.03 4.67
N TYR A 268 7.39 -45.04 4.58
CA TYR A 268 7.62 -43.96 3.64
C TYR A 268 8.66 -42.98 4.19
N PHE A 269 9.41 -42.31 3.32
CA PHE A 269 10.48 -41.40 3.74
C PHE A 269 9.95 -40.21 4.56
N ASP A 270 8.88 -39.55 4.08
CA ASP A 270 8.18 -38.51 4.83
C ASP A 270 7.67 -39.03 6.18
N ASP A 271 7.16 -40.26 6.18
CA ASP A 271 6.70 -40.91 7.40
C ASP A 271 7.82 -41.13 8.41
N PHE A 272 8.98 -41.55 7.92
CA PHE A 272 10.16 -41.81 8.74
C PHE A 272 10.68 -40.52 9.37
N VAL A 273 10.83 -39.45 8.57
CA VAL A 273 11.26 -38.14 9.05
C VAL A 273 10.29 -37.62 10.12
N TRP A 274 8.98 -37.68 9.86
CA TRP A 274 7.96 -37.23 10.82
C TRP A 274 8.03 -37.99 12.15
N ASN A 275 8.18 -39.32 12.10
CA ASN A 275 8.10 -40.15 13.30
C ASN A 275 9.40 -40.18 14.12
N TYR A 276 10.57 -39.99 13.48
CA TYR A 276 11.86 -40.27 14.11
C TYR A 276 12.85 -39.10 14.09
N CYS A 277 12.62 -38.06 13.28
CA CYS A 277 13.50 -36.89 13.20
C CYS A 277 12.91 -35.66 13.89
N LEU A 278 11.65 -35.71 14.35
CA LEU A 278 11.00 -34.60 15.07
C LEU A 278 10.83 -34.92 16.56
N PRO A 279 10.91 -33.91 17.45
CA PRO A 279 10.53 -34.04 18.85
C PRO A 279 9.07 -34.51 19.00
N SER A 280 8.79 -35.20 20.11
CA SER A 280 7.46 -35.77 20.37
C SER A 280 6.40 -34.68 20.53
N GLU A 281 6.81 -33.51 20.99
CA GLU A 281 6.01 -32.32 21.24
C GLU A 281 5.44 -31.77 19.92
N VAL A 282 6.26 -31.73 18.86
CA VAL A 282 5.86 -31.26 17.51
C VAL A 282 4.85 -32.23 16.88
N THR A 283 5.04 -33.54 17.07
CA THR A 283 4.22 -34.57 16.42
C THR A 283 2.91 -34.83 17.16
N SER A 284 2.89 -34.71 18.48
CA SER A 284 1.73 -35.03 19.32
C SER A 284 0.83 -33.83 19.65
N ARG A 285 1.38 -32.62 19.77
CA ARG A 285 0.62 -31.41 20.11
C ARG A 285 0.02 -30.83 18.83
N ARG A 286 -1.31 -30.70 18.79
CA ARG A 286 -1.98 -29.90 17.76
C ARG A 286 -1.92 -28.44 18.19
N PRO A 287 -1.37 -27.53 17.38
CA PRO A 287 -1.39 -26.10 17.70
C PRO A 287 -2.83 -25.61 17.88
N PRO A 288 -3.10 -24.68 18.81
CA PRO A 288 -4.43 -24.12 18.98
C PRO A 288 -4.85 -23.39 17.69
N ILE A 289 -6.06 -23.67 17.21
CA ILE A 289 -6.65 -22.97 16.08
C ILE A 289 -7.03 -21.56 16.53
N LYS A 290 -6.24 -20.56 16.13
CA LYS A 290 -6.58 -19.14 16.31
C LYS A 290 -7.38 -18.66 15.10
N LYS A 291 -8.71 -18.68 15.17
CA LYS A 291 -9.57 -17.99 14.20
C LYS A 291 -10.11 -16.70 14.81
N ALA A 292 -10.03 -15.60 14.06
CA ALA A 292 -10.59 -14.33 14.47
C ALA A 292 -12.12 -14.41 14.63
N GLU A 293 -12.68 -13.70 15.60
CA GLU A 293 -14.13 -13.54 15.73
C GLU A 293 -14.70 -12.85 14.49
N ASN A 294 -15.85 -13.33 14.00
CA ASN A 294 -16.49 -12.83 12.77
C ASN A 294 -15.58 -12.90 11.51
N PHE A 295 -14.69 -13.88 11.45
CA PHE A 295 -13.86 -14.14 10.26
C PHE A 295 -14.73 -14.34 9.01
N ILE A 296 -14.38 -13.63 7.94
CA ILE A 296 -14.97 -13.80 6.62
C ILE A 296 -13.89 -14.34 5.69
N GLU A 297 -14.11 -15.53 5.16
CA GLU A 297 -13.20 -16.17 4.22
C GLU A 297 -13.13 -15.36 2.92
N GLN A 298 -11.91 -14.99 2.53
CA GLN A 298 -11.68 -14.20 1.33
C GLN A 298 -11.49 -15.06 0.09
N THR A 299 -11.78 -14.45 -1.06
CA THR A 299 -11.60 -15.05 -2.38
C THR A 299 -10.22 -14.75 -2.95
N LEU A 300 -9.57 -15.77 -3.50
CA LEU A 300 -8.33 -15.67 -4.25
C LEU A 300 -8.59 -15.72 -5.76
N GLN A 301 -7.88 -14.86 -6.49
CA GLN A 301 -7.86 -14.84 -7.95
C GLN A 301 -6.44 -15.13 -8.44
N PRO A 302 -6.19 -16.26 -9.11
CA PRO A 302 -4.90 -16.50 -9.76
C PRO A 302 -4.62 -15.43 -10.83
N ILE A 303 -3.36 -15.05 -10.97
CA ILE A 303 -2.89 -14.13 -12.00
C ILE A 303 -1.81 -14.80 -12.86
N ASP A 304 -1.75 -14.41 -14.13
CA ASP A 304 -0.72 -14.87 -15.08
C ASP A 304 0.52 -13.96 -15.07
N ASP A 305 1.51 -14.30 -15.91
CA ASP A 305 2.76 -13.56 -16.08
C ASP A 305 2.53 -12.10 -16.53
N THR A 306 1.42 -11.84 -17.23
CA THR A 306 1.03 -10.48 -17.64
C THR A 306 0.38 -9.68 -16.51
N GLY A 307 0.13 -10.32 -15.34
CA GLY A 307 -0.60 -9.75 -14.21
C GLY A 307 -2.12 -9.77 -14.39
N SER A 308 -2.60 -10.44 -15.45
CA SER A 308 -4.02 -10.55 -15.78
C SER A 308 -4.66 -11.69 -14.99
N PRO A 309 -5.94 -11.57 -14.59
CA PRO A 309 -6.66 -12.66 -13.95
C PRO A 309 -6.74 -13.89 -14.87
N PHE A 310 -6.32 -15.04 -14.37
CA PHE A 310 -6.44 -16.32 -15.07
C PHE A 310 -7.10 -17.37 -14.15
N GLY A 311 -7.77 -18.35 -14.74
CA GLY A 311 -8.45 -19.41 -13.99
C GLY A 311 -9.66 -18.93 -13.16
N GLN A 312 -10.24 -19.87 -12.40
CA GLN A 312 -11.45 -19.62 -11.61
C GLN A 312 -11.11 -19.07 -10.22
N LYS A 313 -11.91 -18.08 -9.77
CA LYS A 313 -11.90 -17.63 -8.37
C LYS A 313 -12.20 -18.79 -7.43
N SER A 314 -11.46 -18.88 -6.34
CA SER A 314 -11.66 -19.91 -5.32
C SER A 314 -11.56 -19.30 -3.92
N SER A 315 -12.23 -19.92 -2.96
CA SER A 315 -12.06 -19.52 -1.56
C SER A 315 -10.66 -19.90 -1.08
N SER A 316 -10.15 -19.19 -0.07
CA SER A 316 -8.82 -19.41 0.50
C SER A 316 -8.58 -20.87 0.91
N SER A 317 -9.56 -21.50 1.59
CA SER A 317 -9.47 -22.89 2.01
C SER A 317 -9.57 -23.88 0.84
N GLN A 318 -10.39 -23.60 -0.18
CA GLN A 318 -10.46 -24.43 -1.39
C GLN A 318 -9.15 -24.40 -2.16
N HIS A 319 -8.54 -23.24 -2.29
CA HIS A 319 -7.25 -23.06 -2.97
C HIS A 319 -6.15 -23.86 -2.27
N VAL A 320 -6.03 -23.72 -0.94
CA VAL A 320 -5.02 -24.47 -0.16
C VAL A 320 -5.29 -25.97 -0.20
N LYS A 321 -6.54 -26.42 -0.12
CA LYS A 321 -6.88 -27.84 -0.29
C LYS A 321 -6.46 -28.36 -1.67
N LYS A 322 -6.64 -27.57 -2.74
CA LYS A 322 -6.17 -27.92 -4.08
C LYS A 322 -4.65 -28.07 -4.12
N ILE A 323 -3.91 -27.11 -3.55
CA ILE A 323 -2.43 -27.16 -3.49
C ILE A 323 -1.95 -28.39 -2.71
N LEU A 324 -2.50 -28.63 -1.52
CA LEU A 324 -2.12 -29.76 -0.65
C LEU A 324 -2.45 -31.13 -1.27
N SER A 325 -3.40 -31.19 -2.21
CA SER A 325 -3.80 -32.42 -2.91
C SER A 325 -2.87 -32.81 -4.07
N ASN A 326 -1.81 -32.05 -4.35
CA ASN A 326 -0.81 -32.33 -5.39
C ASN A 326 -1.42 -32.59 -6.78
N SER A 327 -2.24 -31.66 -7.28
CA SER A 327 -2.69 -31.67 -8.67
C SER A 327 -1.53 -31.46 -9.66
N HIS A 328 -1.70 -31.84 -10.94
CA HIS A 328 -0.67 -31.68 -11.99
C HIS A 328 -0.11 -30.24 -12.16
N GLU A 329 -0.80 -29.24 -11.62
CA GLU A 329 -0.39 -27.82 -11.55
C GLU A 329 0.24 -27.51 -10.17
N TYR A 330 1.27 -28.24 -9.77
CA TYR A 330 1.94 -28.03 -8.49
C TYR A 330 3.02 -26.94 -8.60
N HIS A 331 2.86 -25.87 -7.83
CA HIS A 331 3.89 -24.84 -7.65
C HIS A 331 4.35 -24.84 -6.18
N PRO A 332 5.65 -25.01 -5.90
CA PRO A 332 6.16 -25.07 -4.53
C PRO A 332 6.03 -23.76 -3.78
N VAL A 333 6.17 -22.63 -4.46
CA VAL A 333 6.10 -21.30 -3.85
C VAL A 333 4.82 -20.61 -4.31
N ASN A 334 3.94 -20.29 -3.36
CA ASN A 334 2.66 -19.64 -3.61
C ASN A 334 2.71 -18.23 -3.02
N ILE A 335 2.45 -17.23 -3.86
CA ILE A 335 2.64 -15.83 -3.53
C ILE A 335 1.27 -15.16 -3.50
N ILE A 336 0.85 -14.75 -2.31
CA ILE A 336 -0.44 -14.14 -2.06
C ILE A 336 -0.25 -12.63 -2.00
N ILE A 337 -0.72 -11.96 -3.04
CA ILE A 337 -0.59 -10.52 -3.20
C ILE A 337 -1.88 -9.81 -2.79
N GLY A 338 -1.73 -8.60 -2.27
CA GLY A 338 -2.84 -7.68 -2.10
C GLY A 338 -2.39 -6.39 -1.42
N PRO A 339 -3.12 -5.27 -1.62
CA PRO A 339 -2.76 -4.01 -0.98
C PRO A 339 -2.74 -4.09 0.56
N ALA A 340 -2.23 -3.03 1.18
CA ALA A 340 -2.25 -2.89 2.63
C ALA A 340 -3.69 -3.00 3.17
N GLY A 341 -3.84 -3.65 4.33
CA GLY A 341 -5.16 -3.83 4.97
C GLY A 341 -6.10 -4.83 4.31
N MET A 342 -5.69 -5.51 3.23
CA MET A 342 -6.52 -6.51 2.54
C MET A 342 -6.79 -7.78 3.36
N GLY A 343 -6.10 -8.00 4.49
CA GLY A 343 -6.25 -9.20 5.30
C GLY A 343 -5.32 -10.36 4.92
N LYS A 344 -4.09 -10.05 4.47
CA LYS A 344 -3.04 -11.05 4.20
C LYS A 344 -2.62 -11.83 5.46
N THR A 345 -2.39 -11.12 6.57
CA THR A 345 -2.13 -11.73 7.89
C THR A 345 -3.28 -12.61 8.35
N THR A 346 -4.53 -12.12 8.23
CA THR A 346 -5.72 -12.91 8.59
C THR A 346 -5.88 -14.13 7.70
N PHE A 347 -5.50 -14.03 6.42
CA PHE A 347 -5.38 -15.18 5.54
C PHE A 347 -4.32 -16.15 6.07
N ALA A 348 -3.10 -15.68 6.39
CA ALA A 348 -1.99 -16.45 6.96
C ALA A 348 -2.38 -17.25 8.20
N ASP A 349 -3.16 -16.66 9.11
CA ASP A 349 -3.68 -17.32 10.31
C ASP A 349 -4.72 -18.40 9.97
N ASP A 350 -5.67 -18.10 9.08
CA ASP A 350 -6.74 -19.03 8.72
C ASP A 350 -6.20 -20.28 8.01
N ILE A 351 -5.33 -20.11 7.01
CA ILE A 351 -4.77 -21.28 6.32
C ILE A 351 -3.76 -22.02 7.19
N SER A 352 -3.11 -21.34 8.14
CA SER A 352 -2.29 -22.02 9.15
C SER A 352 -3.13 -23.03 9.93
N ALA A 353 -4.33 -22.63 10.36
CA ALA A 353 -5.27 -23.52 11.04
C ALA A 353 -5.74 -24.67 10.14
N VAL A 354 -6.05 -24.40 8.86
CA VAL A 354 -6.49 -25.43 7.90
C VAL A 354 -5.40 -26.47 7.64
N ILE A 355 -4.13 -26.07 7.55
CA ILE A 355 -3.00 -26.98 7.33
C ILE A 355 -2.70 -27.79 8.60
N ASN A 356 -2.68 -27.14 9.77
CA ASN A 356 -2.41 -27.80 11.05
C ASN A 356 -3.49 -28.81 11.47
N ASP A 357 -4.70 -28.72 10.92
CA ASP A 357 -5.76 -29.73 11.09
C ASP A 357 -5.46 -31.04 10.33
N GLN A 358 -4.57 -31.00 9.32
CA GLN A 358 -4.15 -32.21 8.62
C GLN A 358 -3.24 -33.08 9.50
N ASP A 359 -3.42 -34.39 9.37
CA ASP A 359 -2.51 -35.33 9.99
C ASP A 359 -1.13 -35.21 9.36
N ARG A 360 -0.11 -35.06 10.21
CA ARG A 360 1.31 -35.09 9.84
C ARG A 360 1.79 -33.93 8.97
N LYS A 361 1.12 -32.78 9.11
CA LYS A 361 1.61 -31.50 8.63
C LYS A 361 1.68 -30.51 9.77
N ARG A 362 2.72 -29.65 9.77
CA ARG A 362 2.79 -28.49 10.64
C ARG A 362 3.14 -27.25 9.86
N VAL A 363 2.62 -26.13 10.32
CA VAL A 363 2.97 -24.83 9.79
C VAL A 363 4.07 -24.23 10.63
N VAL A 364 5.10 -23.75 9.94
CA VAL A 364 6.08 -22.81 10.51
C VAL A 364 5.71 -21.44 9.95
N LEU A 365 5.23 -20.56 10.83
CA LEU A 365 4.76 -19.22 10.47
C LEU A 365 5.79 -18.21 10.93
N PHE A 366 6.32 -17.43 10.00
CA PHE A 366 7.15 -16.26 10.26
C PHE A 366 6.33 -15.02 9.98
N SER A 367 6.02 -14.22 11.01
CA SER A 367 5.37 -12.94 10.83
C SER A 367 6.40 -11.82 10.77
N ALA A 368 6.23 -10.86 9.86
CA ALA A 368 7.05 -9.67 9.83
C ALA A 368 7.10 -8.90 11.16
N THR A 369 6.08 -9.04 12.01
CA THR A 369 6.08 -8.44 13.34
C THR A 369 7.15 -9.02 14.26
N ASP A 370 7.51 -10.29 14.08
CA ASP A 370 8.52 -10.98 14.89
C ASP A 370 9.95 -10.50 14.54
N PHE A 371 10.17 -9.99 13.33
CA PHE A 371 11.49 -9.62 12.81
C PHE A 371 11.87 -8.14 12.97
N ARG A 372 11.04 -7.33 13.65
CA ARG A 372 11.24 -5.87 13.67
C ARG A 372 12.44 -5.38 14.48
N GLU A 373 12.77 -6.08 15.56
CA GLU A 373 13.77 -5.64 16.55
C GLU A 373 15.00 -6.57 16.56
N ILE A 374 15.23 -7.31 15.47
CA ILE A 374 16.29 -8.32 15.39
C ILE A 374 17.59 -7.68 14.90
N SER A 375 18.68 -7.91 15.63
CA SER A 375 20.04 -7.65 15.15
C SER A 375 20.52 -8.82 14.28
N VAL A 376 21.11 -8.49 13.13
CA VAL A 376 21.58 -9.48 12.15
C VAL A 376 23.07 -9.31 11.94
N ASP A 377 23.83 -10.35 12.29
CA ASP A 377 25.30 -10.35 12.20
C ASP A 377 25.84 -11.17 11.01
N PHE A 378 24.96 -11.78 10.20
CA PHE A 378 25.33 -12.66 9.08
C PHE A 378 24.40 -12.50 7.86
N SER A 379 24.84 -12.97 6.68
CA SER A 379 24.03 -12.94 5.46
C SER A 379 22.99 -14.07 5.43
N ILE A 380 21.78 -13.74 4.99
CA ILE A 380 20.65 -14.66 4.90
C ILE A 380 20.48 -15.00 3.42
N ASP A 381 21.07 -16.14 3.03
CA ASP A 381 21.08 -16.63 1.66
C ASP A 381 20.08 -17.77 1.44
N SER A 382 19.60 -18.41 2.50
CA SER A 382 18.70 -19.57 2.43
C SER A 382 17.56 -19.54 3.44
N VAL A 383 16.57 -20.41 3.22
CA VAL A 383 15.47 -20.61 4.19
C VAL A 383 15.98 -21.17 5.53
N GLY A 384 17.07 -21.94 5.51
CA GLY A 384 17.74 -22.45 6.70
C GLY A 384 18.38 -21.32 7.52
N ASP A 385 18.95 -20.31 6.87
CA ASP A 385 19.54 -19.13 7.52
C ASP A 385 18.46 -18.28 8.19
N LEU A 386 17.33 -18.08 7.50
CA LEU A 386 16.18 -17.36 8.05
C LEU A 386 15.59 -18.09 9.26
N TYR A 387 15.49 -19.43 9.19
CA TYR A 387 15.07 -20.24 10.33
C TYR A 387 16.05 -20.16 11.50
N ARG A 388 17.36 -20.22 11.23
CA ARG A 388 18.40 -20.07 12.27
C ARG A 388 18.28 -18.72 12.97
N LEU A 389 18.14 -17.63 12.21
CA LEU A 389 17.93 -16.29 12.77
C LEU A 389 16.72 -16.25 13.72
N ALA A 390 15.61 -16.88 13.32
CA ALA A 390 14.40 -16.94 14.15
C ALA A 390 14.61 -17.73 15.45
N VAL A 391 15.39 -18.82 15.41
CA VAL A 391 15.73 -19.61 16.60
C VAL A 391 16.66 -18.83 17.55
N GLU A 392 17.71 -18.21 17.02
CA GLU A 392 18.70 -17.46 17.79
C GLU A 392 18.09 -16.25 18.52
N ASN A 393 17.09 -15.62 17.91
CA ASN A 393 16.35 -14.49 18.49
C ASN A 393 15.13 -14.91 19.32
N GLY A 394 14.96 -16.21 19.59
CA GLY A 394 13.91 -16.71 20.48
C GLY A 394 12.48 -16.53 19.93
N LEU A 395 12.30 -16.40 18.61
CA LEU A 395 10.98 -16.25 17.99
C LEU A 395 10.16 -17.55 17.99
N LEU A 396 10.81 -18.69 18.28
CA LEU A 396 10.20 -20.01 18.36
C LEU A 396 10.27 -20.56 19.79
N GLU A 397 9.19 -21.21 20.23
CA GLU A 397 9.10 -21.85 21.55
C GLU A 397 10.24 -22.88 21.74
N ASP A 398 10.88 -22.89 22.92
CA ASP A 398 12.05 -23.73 23.22
C ASP A 398 11.83 -25.22 22.89
N ASP A 399 10.63 -25.75 23.19
CA ASP A 399 10.25 -27.15 22.98
C ASP A 399 10.08 -27.54 21.49
N SER A 400 10.08 -26.55 20.59
CA SER A 400 9.90 -26.73 19.14
C SER A 400 11.18 -26.55 18.32
N ARG A 401 12.29 -26.23 19.00
CA ARG A 401 13.58 -25.97 18.34
C ARG A 401 14.14 -27.25 17.76
N ILE A 402 14.41 -27.22 16.48
CA ILE A 402 15.17 -28.25 15.78
C ILE A 402 16.35 -27.60 15.06
N GLU A 403 17.34 -28.41 14.69
CA GLU A 403 18.45 -27.96 13.88
C GLU A 403 17.95 -27.45 12.50
N SER A 404 18.55 -26.39 11.97
CA SER A 404 18.17 -25.79 10.67
C SER A 404 18.15 -26.83 9.54
N HIS A 405 19.12 -27.75 9.51
CA HIS A 405 19.13 -28.83 8.53
C HIS A 405 17.94 -29.79 8.67
N ASN A 406 17.52 -30.09 9.88
CA ASN A 406 16.34 -30.91 10.15
C ASN A 406 15.05 -30.19 9.71
N PHE A 407 14.98 -28.87 9.92
CA PHE A 407 13.88 -28.04 9.41
C PHE A 407 13.76 -28.12 7.89
N GLU A 408 14.87 -27.97 7.15
CA GLU A 408 14.85 -28.04 5.69
C GLU A 408 14.48 -29.43 5.19
N ILE A 409 14.93 -30.51 5.83
CA ILE A 409 14.50 -31.87 5.48
C ILE A 409 12.98 -32.03 5.67
N ASN A 410 12.42 -31.52 6.78
CA ASN A 410 10.98 -31.58 7.01
C ASN A 410 10.19 -30.72 6.02
N LEU A 411 10.71 -29.56 5.63
CA LEU A 411 10.15 -28.72 4.57
C LEU A 411 10.20 -29.45 3.22
N ALA A 412 11.35 -30.06 2.88
CA ALA A 412 11.53 -30.83 1.65
C ALA A 412 10.56 -32.02 1.57
N CYS A 413 10.30 -32.68 2.70
CA CYS A 413 9.34 -33.80 2.78
C CYS A 413 7.87 -33.38 2.68
N GLY A 414 7.56 -32.08 2.80
CA GLY A 414 6.19 -31.58 2.93
C GLY A 414 5.54 -31.87 4.30
N ASN A 415 6.35 -32.26 5.30
CA ASN A 415 5.93 -32.39 6.69
C ASN A 415 5.71 -31.00 7.30
N PHE A 416 6.58 -30.04 6.93
CA PHE A 416 6.40 -28.64 7.25
C PHE A 416 5.92 -27.85 6.04
N VAL A 417 5.03 -26.91 6.30
CA VAL A 417 4.63 -25.86 5.36
C VAL A 417 5.12 -24.55 5.94
N LEU A 418 5.93 -23.83 5.17
CA LEU A 418 6.44 -22.53 5.59
C LEU A 418 5.47 -21.45 5.12
N ILE A 419 5.03 -20.60 6.05
CA ILE A 419 4.26 -19.40 5.74
C ILE A 419 5.08 -18.20 6.19
N ILE A 420 5.35 -17.27 5.28
CA ILE A 420 6.01 -16.01 5.59
C ILE A 420 4.98 -14.89 5.37
N ASP A 421 4.48 -14.34 6.47
CA ASP A 421 3.51 -13.25 6.46
C ASP A 421 4.21 -11.89 6.45
N GLY A 422 3.99 -11.11 5.39
CA GLY A 422 4.63 -9.82 5.19
C GLY A 422 6.09 -9.94 4.76
N PHE A 423 6.38 -10.77 3.75
CA PHE A 423 7.77 -10.95 3.27
C PHE A 423 8.40 -9.60 2.83
N ASP A 424 7.62 -8.69 2.26
CA ASP A 424 8.06 -7.33 1.94
C ASP A 424 8.45 -6.50 3.17
N GLU A 425 7.75 -6.69 4.29
CA GLU A 425 8.07 -6.06 5.56
C GLU A 425 9.35 -6.71 6.15
N ILE A 426 9.49 -8.04 6.15
CA ILE A 426 10.71 -8.73 6.59
C ILE A 426 11.94 -8.27 5.80
N GLU A 427 11.83 -8.22 4.47
CA GLU A 427 12.91 -7.73 3.60
C GLU A 427 13.29 -6.28 3.92
N SER A 428 12.31 -5.42 4.22
CA SER A 428 12.60 -4.04 4.64
C SER A 428 13.32 -3.93 5.98
N HIS A 429 13.04 -4.84 6.93
CA HIS A 429 13.69 -4.85 8.24
C HIS A 429 15.10 -5.45 8.16
N LEU A 430 15.27 -6.56 7.44
CA LEU A 430 16.56 -7.23 7.27
C LEU A 430 17.51 -6.48 6.32
N GLY A 431 16.95 -5.66 5.41
CA GLY A 431 17.73 -4.82 4.51
C GLY A 431 18.75 -5.60 3.69
N ALA A 432 20.00 -5.16 3.72
CA ALA A 432 21.09 -5.78 2.95
C ALA A 432 21.48 -7.19 3.43
N ALA A 433 21.06 -7.61 4.63
CA ALA A 433 21.36 -8.95 5.12
C ALA A 433 20.61 -10.05 4.36
N LEU A 434 19.42 -9.75 3.81
CA LEU A 434 18.62 -10.73 3.05
C LEU A 434 18.91 -10.67 1.55
N HIS A 435 19.54 -11.71 1.01
CA HIS A 435 19.78 -11.81 -0.44
C HIS A 435 18.61 -12.52 -1.14
N PHE A 436 17.62 -11.75 -1.60
CA PHE A 436 16.38 -12.24 -2.23
C PHE A 436 16.59 -13.34 -3.29
N GLU A 437 17.49 -13.12 -4.25
CA GLU A 437 17.77 -14.05 -5.34
C GLU A 437 18.30 -15.40 -4.85
N ASN A 438 19.22 -15.38 -3.88
CA ASN A 438 19.78 -16.60 -3.28
C ASN A 438 18.72 -17.32 -2.44
N PHE A 439 17.95 -16.55 -1.65
CA PHE A 439 16.86 -17.07 -0.84
C PHE A 439 15.82 -17.80 -1.71
N MET A 440 15.36 -17.20 -2.80
CA MET A 440 14.38 -17.82 -3.71
C MET A 440 14.94 -19.06 -4.43
N ARG A 441 16.24 -19.06 -4.79
CA ARG A 441 16.90 -20.25 -5.35
C ARG A 441 17.00 -21.39 -4.34
N SER A 442 17.25 -21.08 -3.06
CA SER A 442 17.30 -22.11 -2.01
C SER A 442 16.00 -22.90 -1.91
N LEU A 443 14.84 -22.27 -2.10
CA LEU A 443 13.54 -22.95 -2.13
C LEU A 443 13.40 -23.90 -3.33
N ALA A 444 13.92 -23.49 -4.50
CA ALA A 444 13.92 -24.32 -5.69
C ALA A 444 14.86 -25.54 -5.52
N ASP A 445 16.00 -25.37 -4.86
CA ASP A 445 16.95 -26.46 -4.57
C ASP A 445 16.35 -27.50 -3.62
N ILE A 446 15.65 -27.05 -2.57
CA ILE A 446 14.95 -27.95 -1.63
C ILE A 446 13.83 -28.72 -2.37
N GLU A 447 13.12 -28.05 -3.28
CA GLU A 447 12.05 -28.67 -4.06
C GLU A 447 12.57 -29.74 -5.05
N GLU A 448 13.78 -29.56 -5.60
CA GLU A 448 14.41 -30.53 -6.52
C GLU A 448 14.52 -31.94 -5.90
N CYS A 449 14.60 -32.02 -4.56
CA CYS A 449 14.82 -33.27 -3.83
C CYS A 449 13.60 -34.20 -3.78
N PHE A 450 12.44 -33.72 -3.31
CA PHE A 450 11.27 -34.57 -3.02
C PHE A 450 9.97 -34.13 -3.70
N ARG A 451 9.94 -32.94 -4.32
CA ARG A 451 8.76 -32.38 -5.00
C ARG A 451 7.51 -32.25 -4.12
N LYS A 452 7.69 -31.70 -2.92
CA LYS A 452 6.66 -31.59 -1.87
C LYS A 452 6.79 -30.32 -1.04
N VAL A 453 7.74 -29.44 -1.38
CA VAL A 453 7.96 -28.17 -0.67
C VAL A 453 6.78 -27.26 -0.91
N LEU A 454 6.13 -26.83 0.16
CA LEU A 454 5.11 -25.81 0.09
C LEU A 454 5.53 -24.61 0.93
N VAL A 455 5.73 -23.49 0.25
CA VAL A 455 5.97 -22.17 0.85
C VAL A 455 4.85 -21.24 0.42
N ILE A 456 4.27 -20.52 1.38
CA ILE A 456 3.28 -19.47 1.13
C ILE A 456 3.89 -18.15 1.58
N LEU A 457 4.10 -17.24 0.63
CA LEU A 457 4.58 -15.89 0.89
C LEU A 457 3.41 -14.93 0.78
N THR A 458 3.21 -14.05 1.75
CA THR A 458 2.30 -12.91 1.59
C THR A 458 3.10 -11.64 1.35
N VAL A 459 2.69 -10.87 0.34
CA VAL A 459 3.38 -9.64 -0.11
C VAL A 459 2.38 -8.58 -0.54
N ARG A 460 2.77 -7.31 -0.51
CA ARG A 460 2.01 -6.26 -1.19
C ARG A 460 2.19 -6.35 -2.72
N ASP A 461 1.29 -5.72 -3.46
CA ASP A 461 1.14 -5.85 -4.91
C ASP A 461 2.06 -4.96 -5.76
N TYR A 462 2.90 -4.13 -5.14
CA TYR A 462 3.78 -3.19 -5.86
C TYR A 462 5.05 -3.84 -6.43
N ASP A 463 5.43 -5.05 -6.01
CA ASP A 463 6.66 -5.73 -6.47
C ASP A 463 6.38 -7.16 -6.94
N VAL A 464 5.28 -7.34 -7.65
CA VAL A 464 4.89 -8.68 -8.15
C VAL A 464 5.84 -9.15 -9.25
N ASP A 465 6.40 -8.23 -10.03
CA ASP A 465 7.17 -8.57 -11.22
C ASP A 465 8.48 -9.31 -10.91
N ARG A 466 9.15 -9.02 -9.78
CA ARG A 466 10.36 -9.77 -9.38
C ARG A 466 10.08 -11.25 -9.16
N PHE A 467 8.88 -11.58 -8.68
CA PHE A 467 8.50 -12.95 -8.36
C PHE A 467 8.12 -13.75 -9.62
N LYS A 468 7.57 -13.10 -10.64
CA LYS A 468 7.21 -13.73 -11.91
C LYS A 468 8.41 -14.33 -12.65
N ASN A 469 9.61 -13.81 -12.40
CA ASN A 469 10.84 -14.32 -13.01
C ASN A 469 11.22 -15.73 -12.51
N PHE A 470 10.56 -16.26 -11.47
CA PHE A 470 10.82 -17.58 -10.92
C PHE A 470 9.74 -18.58 -11.38
N GLY A 471 10.10 -19.48 -12.30
CA GLY A 471 9.17 -20.43 -12.94
C GLY A 471 8.48 -21.46 -12.03
N ASN A 472 8.89 -21.55 -10.77
CA ASN A 472 8.29 -22.43 -9.76
C ASN A 472 7.34 -21.69 -8.80
N THR A 473 6.89 -20.49 -9.18
CA THR A 473 5.98 -19.68 -8.37
C THR A 473 4.56 -19.70 -8.94
N SER A 474 3.56 -19.64 -8.05
CA SER A 474 2.18 -19.32 -8.41
C SER A 474 1.79 -18.04 -7.69
N ILE A 475 1.12 -17.12 -8.39
CA ILE A 475 0.73 -15.84 -7.81
C ILE A 475 -0.79 -15.72 -7.78
N CYS A 476 -1.33 -15.41 -6.61
CA CYS A 476 -2.76 -15.23 -6.38
C CYS A 476 -3.03 -13.89 -5.70
N ARG A 477 -4.05 -13.18 -6.18
CA ARG A 477 -4.49 -11.90 -5.63
C ARG A 477 -5.67 -12.08 -4.68
N LEU A 478 -5.53 -11.57 -3.47
CA LEU A 478 -6.60 -11.44 -2.49
C LEU A 478 -7.59 -10.34 -2.94
N GLN A 479 -8.88 -10.68 -3.05
CA GLN A 479 -9.88 -9.80 -3.66
C GLN A 479 -10.57 -8.85 -2.67
N GLY A 480 -10.38 -8.99 -1.36
CA GLY A 480 -11.13 -8.21 -0.36
C GLY A 480 -12.55 -8.73 -0.17
N PHE A 481 -13.37 -7.94 0.52
CA PHE A 481 -14.78 -8.27 0.76
C PHE A 481 -15.65 -7.87 -0.42
N THR A 482 -16.48 -8.81 -0.89
CA THR A 482 -17.61 -8.46 -1.75
C THR A 482 -18.66 -7.70 -0.95
N GLU A 483 -19.61 -7.05 -1.60
CA GLU A 483 -20.74 -6.39 -0.92
C GLU A 483 -21.46 -7.31 0.08
N ALA A 484 -21.65 -8.58 -0.30
CA ALA A 484 -22.27 -9.59 0.57
C ALA A 484 -21.39 -9.97 1.77
N ASP A 485 -20.06 -9.96 1.60
CA ASP A 485 -19.10 -10.23 2.66
C ASP A 485 -19.01 -9.04 3.62
N THR A 486 -19.02 -7.81 3.08
CA THR A 486 -19.10 -6.56 3.84
C THR A 486 -20.35 -6.53 4.69
N ASP A 487 -21.51 -6.85 4.12
CA ASP A 487 -22.78 -6.92 4.86
C ASP A 487 -22.72 -7.95 5.99
N ARG A 488 -22.15 -9.13 5.74
CA ARG A 488 -21.99 -10.17 6.75
C ARG A 488 -21.05 -9.72 7.87
N TYR A 489 -19.93 -9.08 7.52
CA TYR A 489 -18.96 -8.57 8.48
C TYR A 489 -19.57 -7.47 9.37
N LEU A 490 -20.23 -6.49 8.75
CA LEU A 490 -20.88 -5.38 9.47
C LEU A 490 -22.00 -5.89 10.38
N ALA A 491 -22.86 -6.80 9.90
CA ALA A 491 -23.95 -7.36 10.70
C ALA A 491 -23.46 -8.20 11.89
N GLY A 492 -22.28 -8.83 11.78
CA GLY A 492 -21.66 -9.57 12.89
C GLY A 492 -21.02 -8.67 13.95
N ARG A 493 -20.64 -7.43 13.60
CA ARG A 493 -19.91 -6.51 14.49
C ARG A 493 -20.71 -5.32 14.98
N LEU A 494 -21.74 -4.90 14.26
CA LEU A 494 -22.49 -3.68 14.53
C LEU A 494 -23.99 -3.94 14.70
N PRO A 495 -24.68 -3.14 15.54
CA PRO A 495 -26.13 -3.13 15.59
C PRO A 495 -26.71 -2.59 14.27
N ALA A 496 -27.88 -3.09 13.86
CA ALA A 496 -28.51 -2.77 12.57
C ALA A 496 -28.62 -1.26 12.27
N ARG A 497 -28.87 -0.44 13.30
CA ARG A 497 -28.99 1.03 13.18
C ARG A 497 -27.70 1.73 12.70
N ARG A 498 -26.53 1.14 12.93
CA ARG A 498 -25.21 1.71 12.58
C ARG A 498 -24.67 1.20 11.24
N ILE A 499 -25.29 0.18 10.65
CA ILE A 499 -24.82 -0.41 9.38
C ILE A 499 -24.90 0.61 8.23
N ALA A 500 -25.96 1.42 8.17
CA ALA A 500 -26.09 2.46 7.15
C ALA A 500 -24.96 3.50 7.25
N GLU A 501 -24.69 4.00 8.45
CA GLU A 501 -23.59 4.93 8.72
C GLU A 501 -22.21 4.31 8.39
N ALA A 502 -22.01 3.03 8.70
CA ALA A 502 -20.77 2.33 8.34
C ALA A 502 -20.59 2.24 6.81
N LYS A 503 -21.67 1.96 6.06
CA LYS A 503 -21.64 1.95 4.59
C LYS A 503 -21.35 3.33 4.01
N ASP A 504 -21.93 4.38 4.58
CA ASP A 504 -21.66 5.77 4.15
C ASP A 504 -20.19 6.14 4.35
N LEU A 505 -19.59 5.76 5.48
CA LEU A 505 -18.15 5.96 5.75
C LEU A 505 -17.25 5.12 4.83
N LEU A 506 -17.66 3.90 4.49
CA LEU A 506 -16.95 3.06 3.53
C LEU A 506 -16.94 3.66 2.13
N GLY A 507 -18.01 4.35 1.73
CA GLY A 507 -18.12 5.02 0.44
C GLY A 507 -17.02 6.07 0.18
N ALA A 508 -16.41 6.63 1.24
CA ALA A 508 -15.25 7.51 1.11
C ALA A 508 -14.01 6.81 0.51
N PHE A 509 -13.94 5.48 0.58
CA PHE A 509 -12.85 4.65 0.07
C PHE A 509 -13.23 3.92 -1.23
N ASP A 510 -14.34 4.29 -1.87
CA ASP A 510 -14.72 3.74 -3.17
C ASP A 510 -13.87 4.34 -4.30
N ASN A 511 -13.61 3.53 -5.33
CA ASN A 511 -12.80 3.92 -6.48
C ASN A 511 -13.68 3.98 -7.74
N PRO A 512 -14.07 5.18 -8.22
CA PRO A 512 -15.07 5.32 -9.28
C PRO A 512 -14.61 4.80 -10.65
N GLY A 513 -13.30 4.58 -10.85
CA GLY A 513 -12.74 4.00 -12.07
C GLY A 513 -12.84 2.47 -12.19
N GLU A 514 -13.20 1.75 -11.12
CA GLU A 514 -13.37 0.30 -11.14
C GLU A 514 -14.84 -0.06 -11.44
N THR A 515 -15.14 -0.26 -12.73
CA THR A 515 -16.47 -0.64 -13.25
C THR A 515 -16.98 -2.03 -12.80
N LYS A 516 -16.18 -2.79 -12.02
CA LYS A 516 -16.59 -4.05 -11.38
C LYS A 516 -16.83 -3.80 -9.90
N ARG A 517 -17.99 -4.24 -9.40
CA ARG A 517 -18.46 -4.19 -7.99
C ARG A 517 -17.33 -3.88 -7.01
N ALA A 518 -17.36 -2.69 -6.43
CA ALA A 518 -16.39 -2.21 -5.46
C ALA A 518 -16.16 -3.28 -4.39
N THR A 519 -14.91 -3.70 -4.23
CA THR A 519 -14.51 -4.62 -3.15
C THR A 519 -14.04 -3.79 -1.97
N THR A 520 -14.56 -4.09 -0.79
CA THR A 520 -14.21 -3.38 0.42
C THR A 520 -12.89 -3.93 0.97
N ILE A 521 -11.95 -3.04 1.28
CA ILE A 521 -10.73 -3.41 2.01
C ILE A 521 -11.11 -3.73 3.46
N PRO A 522 -10.86 -4.94 3.98
CA PRO A 522 -11.27 -5.35 5.32
C PRO A 522 -10.77 -4.44 6.45
N LEU A 523 -9.57 -3.87 6.33
CA LEU A 523 -9.05 -2.91 7.32
C LEU A 523 -9.98 -1.71 7.50
N TYR A 524 -10.53 -1.15 6.41
CA TYR A 524 -11.42 0.02 6.50
C TYR A 524 -12.72 -0.34 7.22
N ALA A 525 -13.30 -1.50 6.89
CA ALA A 525 -14.49 -2.00 7.57
C ALA A 525 -14.23 -2.24 9.07
N SER A 526 -13.06 -2.82 9.43
CA SER A 526 -12.69 -3.02 10.84
C SER A 526 -12.54 -1.70 11.59
N LEU A 527 -11.80 -0.74 11.04
CA LEU A 527 -11.56 0.55 11.69
C LEU A 527 -12.86 1.34 11.87
N ILE A 528 -13.77 1.29 10.90
CA ILE A 528 -15.10 1.91 11.01
C ILE A 528 -15.94 1.23 12.08
N CYS A 529 -15.96 -0.11 12.12
CA CYS A 529 -16.65 -0.85 13.17
C CYS A 529 -16.12 -0.48 14.56
N ASP A 530 -14.80 -0.47 14.75
CA ASP A 530 -14.19 -0.14 16.04
C ASP A 530 -14.52 1.30 16.46
N TYR A 531 -14.49 2.26 15.52
CA TYR A 531 -14.90 3.63 15.78
C TYR A 531 -16.36 3.74 16.23
N LEU A 532 -17.29 3.08 15.53
CA LEU A 532 -18.72 3.15 15.84
C LEU A 532 -19.06 2.43 17.16
N VAL A 533 -18.37 1.32 17.47
CA VAL A 533 -18.50 0.61 18.76
C VAL A 533 -17.97 1.47 19.91
N GLU A 534 -16.81 2.11 19.75
CA GLU A 534 -16.26 3.04 20.74
C GLU A 534 -17.21 4.22 21.02
N GLN A 535 -17.85 4.75 19.97
CA GLN A 535 -18.82 5.84 20.08
C GLN A 535 -20.07 5.40 20.87
N ASP A 536 -20.62 4.21 20.60
CA ASP A 536 -21.76 3.64 21.34
C ASP A 536 -21.42 3.34 22.80
N ALA A 537 -20.16 2.97 23.10
CA ALA A 537 -19.68 2.74 24.45
C ALA A 537 -19.49 4.02 25.27
N GLY A 538 -19.72 5.20 24.70
CA GLY A 538 -19.56 6.49 25.37
C GLY A 538 -18.11 6.82 25.75
N LYS A 539 -17.13 6.05 25.24
CA LYS A 539 -15.72 6.35 25.39
C LYS A 539 -15.42 7.54 24.47
N ARG A 540 -15.43 8.74 25.04
CA ARG A 540 -14.83 9.90 24.36
C ARG A 540 -13.39 9.52 24.03
N HIS A 541 -12.97 9.74 22.78
CA HIS A 541 -11.56 9.63 22.43
C HIS A 541 -10.77 10.53 23.39
N SER A 542 -10.08 9.92 24.36
CA SER A 542 -8.85 10.50 24.87
C SER A 542 -7.96 10.58 23.63
N PRO A 543 -7.53 11.77 23.19
CA PRO A 543 -6.53 11.84 22.14
C PRO A 543 -5.36 10.99 22.63
N SER A 544 -5.04 9.92 21.90
CA SER A 544 -3.84 9.15 22.19
C SER A 544 -2.68 10.14 22.31
N THR A 545 -1.94 10.01 23.40
CA THR A 545 -0.95 10.96 23.92
C THR A 545 0.34 11.04 23.07
N LEU A 546 0.26 10.94 21.74
CA LEU A 546 1.38 11.08 20.82
C LEU A 546 1.02 12.09 19.70
N GLY A 547 1.56 13.31 19.80
CA GLY A 547 1.63 14.33 18.74
C GLY A 547 0.29 14.93 18.26
N SER A 548 0.12 16.25 18.42
CA SER A 548 -0.98 16.99 17.76
C SER A 548 -0.71 17.09 16.25
N ALA A 549 -1.03 16.04 15.49
CA ALA A 549 -1.06 16.13 14.03
C ALA A 549 -2.06 17.24 13.64
N ASN A 550 -1.57 18.31 13.04
CA ASN A 550 -2.29 19.58 12.92
C ASN A 550 -3.30 19.57 11.77
N PHE A 551 -3.18 18.65 10.82
CA PHE A 551 -4.10 18.53 9.69
C PHE A 551 -5.40 17.78 10.01
N PHE A 552 -5.44 16.97 11.08
CA PHE A 552 -6.58 16.12 11.40
C PHE A 552 -7.50 16.76 12.44
N SER A 553 -8.80 16.89 12.12
CA SER A 553 -9.77 17.49 13.02
C SER A 553 -10.25 16.52 14.09
N SER A 554 -10.18 16.92 15.36
CA SER A 554 -10.70 16.12 16.48
C SER A 554 -12.23 15.99 16.40
N GLY A 555 -12.75 14.76 16.44
CA GLY A 555 -14.18 14.49 16.56
C GLY A 555 -14.92 14.15 15.26
N LYS A 556 -14.26 14.17 14.09
CA LYS A 556 -14.84 13.65 12.85
C LYS A 556 -14.44 12.17 12.63
N PRO A 557 -15.38 11.29 12.22
CA PRO A 557 -15.09 9.88 11.98
C PRO A 557 -13.97 9.67 10.96
N LEU A 558 -14.08 10.28 9.78
CA LEU A 558 -13.15 10.07 8.68
C LEU A 558 -11.73 10.55 9.02
N ASP A 559 -11.59 11.68 9.72
CA ASP A 559 -10.30 12.18 10.21
C ASP A 559 -9.62 11.19 11.15
N SER A 560 -10.37 10.59 12.08
CA SER A 560 -9.83 9.57 12.98
C SER A 560 -9.41 8.30 12.24
N LEU A 561 -10.16 7.90 11.22
CA LEU A 561 -9.89 6.70 10.43
C LEU A 561 -8.63 6.87 9.57
N VAL A 562 -8.55 7.96 8.81
CA VAL A 562 -7.39 8.27 7.96
C VAL A 562 -6.14 8.41 8.81
N ARG A 563 -6.21 9.08 9.98
CA ARG A 563 -5.08 9.18 10.91
C ARG A 563 -4.60 7.80 11.39
N LYS A 564 -5.50 6.91 11.81
CA LYS A 564 -5.14 5.54 12.21
C LYS A 564 -4.43 4.78 11.09
N ILE A 565 -4.84 4.98 9.83
CA ILE A 565 -4.17 4.38 8.66
C ILE A 565 -2.76 4.95 8.48
N VAL A 566 -2.59 6.27 8.56
CA VAL A 566 -1.28 6.94 8.44
C VAL A 566 -0.32 6.48 9.53
N ASP A 567 -0.75 6.51 10.80
CA ASP A 567 0.08 6.10 11.95
C ASP A 567 0.52 4.63 11.82
N LEU A 568 -0.38 3.77 11.34
CA LEU A 568 -0.09 2.36 11.10
C LEU A 568 0.97 2.16 10.00
N GLU A 569 0.89 2.91 8.90
CA GLU A 569 1.87 2.76 7.80
C GLU A 569 3.24 3.34 8.14
N ILE A 570 3.31 4.46 8.85
CA ILE A 570 4.58 5.00 9.37
C ILE A 570 5.29 3.93 10.20
N THR A 571 4.54 3.25 11.08
CA THR A 571 5.07 2.20 11.96
C THR A 571 5.45 0.93 11.19
N LYS A 572 4.61 0.48 10.23
CA LYS A 572 4.83 -0.80 9.53
C LYS A 572 5.94 -0.75 8.48
N GLN A 573 6.14 0.39 7.84
CA GLN A 573 7.08 0.53 6.72
C GLN A 573 8.43 1.12 7.13
N SER A 574 8.65 1.29 8.44
CA SER A 574 9.89 1.84 9.00
C SER A 574 10.30 3.12 8.27
N LEU A 575 9.33 4.05 8.10
CA LEU A 575 9.53 5.32 7.38
C LEU A 575 10.33 6.35 8.18
N GLY A 576 11.19 5.89 9.10
CA GLY A 576 12.09 6.71 9.91
C GLY A 576 11.38 7.77 10.73
N LYS A 577 11.80 9.03 10.59
CA LYS A 577 11.29 10.16 11.39
C LYS A 577 10.08 10.86 10.78
N ILE A 578 9.56 10.37 9.64
CA ILE A 578 8.39 10.95 8.98
C ILE A 578 7.21 10.94 9.94
N ASN A 579 6.72 12.12 10.28
CA ASN A 579 5.55 12.28 11.14
C ASN A 579 4.23 12.35 10.33
N PRO A 580 3.05 12.26 10.96
CA PRO A 580 1.78 12.28 10.24
C PRO A 580 1.49 13.55 9.43
N ASP A 581 2.02 14.71 9.83
CA ASP A 581 1.85 15.97 9.10
C ASP A 581 2.75 16.00 7.84
N GLU A 582 3.99 15.52 7.93
CA GLU A 582 4.89 15.36 6.78
C GLU A 582 4.34 14.32 5.78
N PHE A 583 3.80 13.22 6.29
CA PHE A 583 3.11 12.22 5.48
C PHE A 583 1.92 12.83 4.73
N PHE A 584 1.16 13.70 5.38
CA PHE A 584 0.05 14.43 4.78
C PHE A 584 0.52 15.37 3.67
N ASP A 585 1.59 16.13 3.91
CA ASP A 585 2.16 17.05 2.92
C ASP A 585 2.68 16.30 1.69
N ILE A 586 3.32 15.13 1.85
CA ILE A 586 3.72 14.27 0.72
C ILE A 586 2.50 13.85 -0.12
N LEU A 587 1.37 13.53 0.51
CA LEU A 587 0.15 13.18 -0.23
C LEU A 587 -0.45 14.37 -0.98
N ILE A 588 -0.39 15.58 -0.41
CA ILE A 588 -0.81 16.81 -1.10
C ILE A 588 0.03 17.05 -2.35
N GLU A 589 1.33 16.76 -2.29
CA GLU A 589 2.25 16.84 -3.41
C GLU A 589 1.90 15.86 -4.55
N VAL A 590 1.49 14.64 -4.20
CA VAL A 590 0.98 13.66 -5.19
C VAL A 590 -0.35 14.13 -5.80
N ILE A 591 -1.26 14.66 -4.98
CA ILE A 591 -2.58 15.13 -5.43
C ILE A 591 -2.46 16.30 -6.42
N ARG A 592 -1.53 17.24 -6.20
CA ARG A 592 -1.30 18.40 -7.08
C ARG A 592 -0.46 18.09 -8.33
N ALA A 593 0.08 16.89 -8.45
CA ALA A 593 0.96 16.57 -9.56
C ALA A 593 0.23 16.76 -10.90
N PRO A 594 0.91 17.18 -11.98
CA PRO A 594 0.28 17.37 -13.28
C PRO A 594 -0.49 16.13 -13.70
N GLN A 595 -1.74 16.28 -14.17
CA GLN A 595 -2.62 15.15 -14.54
C GLN A 595 -2.92 14.17 -13.38
N HIS A 596 -2.70 14.59 -12.12
CA HIS A 596 -2.80 13.76 -10.92
C HIS A 596 -1.87 12.53 -10.94
N THR A 597 -0.74 12.64 -11.64
CA THR A 597 0.29 11.59 -11.74
C THR A 597 1.69 12.15 -11.46
N MET A 598 2.48 11.40 -10.71
CA MET A 598 3.86 11.71 -10.33
C MET A 598 4.79 10.57 -10.75
N LYS A 599 6.01 10.88 -11.20
CA LYS A 599 7.02 9.85 -11.48
C LYS A 599 7.58 9.25 -10.18
N LYS A 600 7.93 7.96 -10.22
CA LYS A 600 8.55 7.27 -9.08
C LYS A 600 9.78 8.01 -8.55
N SER A 601 10.70 8.42 -9.43
CA SER A 601 11.93 9.13 -9.01
C SER A 601 11.63 10.40 -8.23
N ALA A 602 10.64 11.19 -8.66
CA ALA A 602 10.27 12.44 -8.02
C ALA A 602 9.68 12.23 -6.61
N LEU A 603 8.88 11.17 -6.42
CA LEU A 603 8.37 10.84 -5.09
C LEU A 603 9.50 10.39 -4.14
N LEU A 604 10.44 9.59 -4.63
CA LEU A 604 11.57 9.12 -3.81
C LEU A 604 12.45 10.29 -3.37
N GLU A 605 12.70 11.27 -4.24
CA GLU A 605 13.39 12.52 -3.90
C GLU A 605 12.64 13.32 -2.83
N LEU A 606 11.31 13.45 -2.97
CA LEU A 606 10.47 14.16 -2.01
C LEU A 606 10.51 13.50 -0.61
N VAL A 607 10.36 12.17 -0.55
CA VAL A 607 10.41 11.41 0.71
C VAL A 607 11.80 11.53 1.35
N SER A 608 12.86 11.49 0.54
CA SER A 608 14.25 11.65 1.03
C SER A 608 14.49 13.03 1.63
N ALA A 609 13.87 14.08 1.07
CA ALA A 609 13.99 15.45 1.57
C ALA A 609 13.31 15.64 2.93
N CYS A 610 12.27 14.86 3.25
CA CYS A 610 11.55 14.96 4.52
C CYS A 610 12.29 14.35 5.72
N ASP A 611 13.13 13.32 5.53
CA ASP A 611 13.80 12.62 6.65
C ASP A 611 15.07 13.33 7.18
N GLY A 612 15.58 14.34 6.47
CA GLY A 612 16.69 15.20 6.91
C GLY A 612 18.07 14.53 7.05
N CYS A 613 18.15 13.19 7.08
CA CYS A 613 19.38 12.38 7.09
C CYS A 613 19.13 11.06 6.33
N SER A 614 19.70 10.88 5.15
CA SER A 614 19.44 9.76 4.23
C SER A 614 19.89 8.36 4.70
N GLU A 615 20.34 8.20 5.94
CA GLU A 615 20.92 6.93 6.42
C GLU A 615 19.88 5.95 6.98
N ASN A 616 18.68 6.41 7.38
CA ASN A 616 17.71 5.57 8.09
C ASN A 616 16.41 5.23 7.32
N VAL A 617 16.06 5.99 6.28
CA VAL A 617 14.84 5.74 5.49
C VAL A 617 15.18 5.26 4.10
N ASN A 618 14.68 4.08 3.73
CA ASN A 618 14.61 3.67 2.34
C ASN A 618 13.34 4.29 1.71
N PRO A 619 13.46 5.31 0.83
CA PRO A 619 12.31 6.03 0.27
C PRO A 619 11.37 5.13 -0.53
N VAL A 620 11.88 3.98 -1.01
CA VAL A 620 11.12 2.96 -1.73
C VAL A 620 10.00 2.38 -0.85
N ASN A 621 10.17 2.36 0.48
CA ASN A 621 9.15 1.88 1.40
C ASN A 621 7.87 2.74 1.36
N PHE A 622 7.95 4.03 0.99
CA PHE A 622 6.78 4.91 0.89
C PHE A 622 5.85 4.53 -0.28
N LEU A 623 6.38 3.85 -1.32
CA LEU A 623 5.57 3.37 -2.44
C LEU A 623 4.49 2.37 -2.03
N ARG A 624 4.61 1.82 -0.82
CA ARG A 624 3.72 0.81 -0.25
C ARG A 624 2.47 1.42 0.38
N ASN A 625 2.30 2.74 0.26
CA ASN A 625 1.22 3.53 0.85
C ASN A 625 -0.19 3.14 0.31
N PRO A 626 -1.18 2.89 1.18
CA PRO A 626 -2.53 2.46 0.80
C PRO A 626 -3.32 3.48 -0.03
N PHE A 627 -2.97 4.77 0.06
CA PHE A 627 -3.63 5.85 -0.67
C PHE A 627 -3.09 6.03 -2.08
N LEU A 628 -1.99 5.35 -2.44
CA LEU A 628 -1.36 5.47 -3.74
C LEU A 628 -1.70 4.28 -4.63
N ARG A 629 -1.78 4.55 -5.93
CA ARG A 629 -1.82 3.54 -6.99
C ARG A 629 -0.53 3.69 -7.79
N TRP A 630 0.08 2.55 -8.10
CA TRP A 630 1.30 2.49 -8.89
C TRP A 630 1.04 1.75 -10.20
N ASN A 631 1.51 2.34 -11.30
CA ASN A 631 1.48 1.72 -12.63
C ASN A 631 2.80 2.01 -13.34
N ARG A 632 3.68 1.01 -13.41
CA ARG A 632 5.02 1.10 -14.02
C ARG A 632 5.91 2.16 -13.38
N ASP A 633 5.96 3.37 -13.91
CA ASP A 633 6.78 4.47 -13.38
C ASP A 633 5.94 5.65 -12.91
N GLU A 634 4.62 5.52 -12.99
CA GLU A 634 3.66 6.56 -12.64
C GLU A 634 2.92 6.20 -11.34
N ILE A 635 2.75 7.19 -10.50
CA ILE A 635 2.11 7.13 -9.20
C ILE A 635 0.94 8.10 -9.22
N SER A 636 -0.24 7.65 -8.82
CA SER A 636 -1.41 8.50 -8.67
C SER A 636 -2.09 8.27 -7.34
N PHE A 637 -2.91 9.24 -6.94
CA PHE A 637 -3.76 9.08 -5.78
C PHE A 637 -4.89 8.09 -6.09
N LYS A 638 -5.17 7.16 -5.19
CA LYS A 638 -6.06 6.02 -5.45
C LYS A 638 -7.55 6.38 -5.35
N TYR A 639 -7.93 7.31 -4.47
CA TYR A 639 -9.32 7.56 -4.10
C TYR A 639 -9.73 9.01 -4.36
N ASP A 640 -10.56 9.24 -5.37
CA ASP A 640 -11.01 10.58 -5.75
C ASP A 640 -11.71 11.30 -4.59
N SER A 641 -12.61 10.63 -3.87
CA SER A 641 -13.32 11.19 -2.72
C SER A 641 -12.38 11.67 -1.61
N LEU A 642 -11.30 10.93 -1.35
CA LEU A 642 -10.31 11.34 -0.36
C LEU A 642 -9.45 12.50 -0.85
N THR A 643 -9.30 12.76 -2.15
CA THR A 643 -8.59 13.97 -2.59
C THR A 643 -9.28 15.23 -2.05
N TYR A 644 -10.61 15.27 -2.02
CA TYR A 644 -11.37 16.37 -1.42
C TYR A 644 -11.18 16.45 0.10
N PHE A 645 -11.06 15.30 0.76
CA PHE A 645 -10.68 15.22 2.17
C PHE A 645 -9.31 15.91 2.39
N PHE A 646 -8.27 15.52 1.68
CA PHE A 646 -6.92 16.09 1.87
C PHE A 646 -6.88 17.60 1.52
N LYS A 647 -7.44 17.99 0.37
CA LYS A 647 -7.48 19.40 -0.07
C LYS A 647 -8.21 20.31 0.93
N SER A 648 -9.37 19.88 1.43
CA SER A 648 -10.15 20.69 2.38
C SER A 648 -9.41 20.91 3.70
N ARG A 649 -8.80 19.87 4.30
CA ARG A 649 -8.03 20.01 5.56
C ARG A 649 -6.81 20.90 5.36
N PHE A 650 -6.14 20.77 4.21
CA PHE A 650 -5.02 21.64 3.86
C PHE A 650 -5.46 23.12 3.85
N LEU A 651 -6.53 23.45 3.11
CA LEU A 651 -7.06 24.81 3.03
C LEU A 651 -7.50 25.33 4.41
N ALA A 652 -8.26 24.53 5.16
CA ALA A 652 -8.78 24.92 6.47
C ALA A 652 -7.64 25.22 7.45
N LYS A 653 -6.57 24.41 7.46
CA LYS A 653 -5.39 24.66 8.30
C LYS A 653 -4.69 25.96 7.90
N LYS A 654 -4.36 26.15 6.61
CA LYS A 654 -3.64 27.34 6.15
C LYS A 654 -4.40 28.64 6.44
N ILE A 655 -5.72 28.64 6.24
CA ILE A 655 -6.57 29.79 6.58
C ILE A 655 -6.59 30.03 8.09
N LYS A 656 -6.74 28.97 8.89
CA LYS A 656 -6.75 29.05 10.35
C LYS A 656 -5.42 29.54 10.94
N GLU A 657 -4.30 29.23 10.30
CA GLU A 657 -2.96 29.69 10.68
C GLU A 657 -2.67 31.13 10.23
N GLY A 658 -3.50 31.69 9.34
CA GLY A 658 -3.26 33.02 8.75
C GLY A 658 -2.07 33.06 7.79
N VAL A 659 -1.51 31.91 7.41
CA VAL A 659 -0.31 31.81 6.56
C VAL A 659 -0.74 31.59 5.10
N PHE A 660 -0.61 32.63 4.29
CA PHE A 660 -0.89 32.54 2.86
C PHE A 660 0.33 32.03 2.08
N SER A 661 0.17 30.87 1.44
CA SER A 661 1.06 30.36 0.40
C SER A 661 0.26 30.20 -0.89
N PRO A 662 0.65 30.83 -2.01
CA PRO A 662 -0.14 30.79 -3.25
C PRO A 662 -0.41 29.37 -3.76
N LEU A 663 0.61 28.51 -3.75
CA LEU A 663 0.49 27.11 -4.13
C LEU A 663 0.56 26.22 -2.87
N PRO A 664 -0.26 25.16 -2.78
CA PRO A 664 -1.35 24.76 -3.69
C PRO A 664 -2.72 25.46 -3.42
N ALA A 665 -2.77 26.46 -2.53
CA ALA A 665 -4.06 26.99 -2.05
C ALA A 665 -4.95 27.61 -3.15
N ILE A 666 -4.38 28.40 -4.07
CA ILE A 666 -5.12 29.00 -5.19
C ILE A 666 -5.71 27.92 -6.10
N GLU A 667 -4.93 26.87 -6.39
CA GLU A 667 -5.36 25.76 -7.24
C GLU A 667 -6.59 25.08 -6.65
N PHE A 668 -6.52 24.66 -5.39
CA PHE A 668 -7.61 23.95 -4.72
C PHE A 668 -8.86 24.81 -4.55
N LEU A 669 -8.72 26.10 -4.18
CA LEU A 669 -9.87 27.01 -4.13
C LEU A 669 -10.51 27.20 -5.50
N SER A 670 -9.70 27.27 -6.57
CA SER A 670 -10.22 27.49 -7.91
C SER A 670 -11.12 26.36 -8.44
N GLU A 671 -11.08 25.17 -7.84
CA GLU A 671 -11.94 24.03 -8.21
C GLU A 671 -13.41 24.25 -7.87
N PHE A 672 -13.72 25.07 -6.87
CA PHE A 672 -15.09 25.34 -6.40
C PHE A 672 -15.45 26.83 -6.41
N TYR A 673 -14.93 27.55 -7.38
CA TYR A 673 -15.16 28.99 -7.59
C TYR A 673 -16.63 29.42 -7.75
N ARG A 674 -17.53 28.47 -8.01
CA ARG A 674 -18.99 28.67 -8.11
C ARG A 674 -19.75 28.40 -6.81
N GLY A 675 -19.06 28.03 -5.73
CA GLY A 675 -19.70 27.71 -4.45
C GLY A 675 -20.50 26.41 -4.46
N GLU A 676 -20.11 25.47 -5.30
CA GLU A 676 -20.72 24.14 -5.41
C GLU A 676 -19.65 23.06 -5.62
N GLY A 677 -20.02 21.81 -5.35
CA GLY A 677 -19.20 20.63 -5.59
C GLY A 677 -18.62 19.99 -4.32
N PRO A 678 -18.09 18.76 -4.45
CA PRO A 678 -17.72 17.93 -3.31
C PRO A 678 -16.60 18.54 -2.44
N LEU A 679 -15.65 19.26 -3.04
CA LEU A 679 -14.61 19.97 -2.28
C LEU A 679 -15.19 21.10 -1.43
N PHE A 680 -16.16 21.86 -1.97
CA PHE A 680 -16.83 22.93 -1.24
C PHE A 680 -17.65 22.40 -0.07
N ASP A 681 -18.43 21.35 -0.30
CA ASP A 681 -19.25 20.70 0.73
C ASP A 681 -18.39 20.17 1.87
N GLU A 682 -17.29 19.50 1.54
CA GLU A 682 -16.36 18.98 2.53
C GLU A 682 -15.65 20.11 3.30
N PHE A 683 -15.19 21.16 2.59
CA PHE A 683 -14.55 22.33 3.20
C PHE A 683 -15.49 23.06 4.17
N LYS A 684 -16.74 23.33 3.75
CA LYS A 684 -17.76 23.95 4.60
C LYS A 684 -18.08 23.10 5.83
N SER A 685 -18.10 21.77 5.67
CA SER A 685 -18.35 20.83 6.76
C SER A 685 -17.26 20.88 7.84
N ILE A 686 -15.98 21.01 7.48
CA ILE A 686 -14.87 21.05 8.46
C ILE A 686 -14.54 22.46 8.96
N PHE A 687 -14.79 23.47 8.14
CA PHE A 687 -14.43 24.86 8.41
C PHE A 687 -15.67 25.74 8.19
N PRO A 688 -16.73 25.62 9.02
CA PRO A 688 -17.98 26.35 8.84
C PRO A 688 -17.79 27.86 8.99
N SER A 689 -18.33 28.64 8.04
CA SER A 689 -18.16 30.10 8.03
C SER A 689 -18.68 30.76 9.29
N GLU A 690 -19.77 30.27 9.89
CA GLU A 690 -20.36 30.78 11.14
C GLU A 690 -19.39 30.82 12.32
N LYS A 691 -18.30 30.05 12.26
CA LYS A 691 -17.28 29.97 13.32
C LYS A 691 -15.97 30.67 12.98
N PHE A 692 -15.69 30.93 11.70
CA PHE A 692 -14.34 31.23 11.21
C PHE A 692 -14.26 32.41 10.23
N ASP A 693 -15.38 32.88 9.68
CA ASP A 693 -15.44 33.94 8.66
C ASP A 693 -14.63 35.19 9.02
N LEU A 694 -14.86 35.79 10.19
CA LEU A 694 -14.30 37.09 10.57
C LEU A 694 -13.17 37.01 11.60
N ARG A 695 -12.50 35.86 11.69
CA ARG A 695 -11.31 35.73 12.53
C ARG A 695 -10.14 36.51 11.94
N GLU A 696 -9.27 36.99 12.81
CA GLU A 696 -8.12 37.81 12.41
C GLU A 696 -7.19 37.04 11.45
N GLU A 697 -6.96 35.76 11.72
CA GLU A 697 -6.17 34.87 10.87
C GLU A 697 -6.79 34.70 9.47
N THR A 698 -8.11 34.53 9.40
CA THR A 698 -8.85 34.43 8.14
C THR A 698 -8.74 35.72 7.31
N LEU A 699 -8.83 36.89 7.97
CA LEU A 699 -8.67 38.20 7.33
C LEU A 699 -7.24 38.41 6.81
N ILE A 700 -6.22 38.05 7.61
CA ILE A 700 -4.81 38.11 7.21
C ILE A 700 -4.57 37.22 6.00
N TRP A 701 -5.10 36.00 6.02
CA TRP A 701 -4.96 35.05 4.92
C TRP A 701 -5.59 35.58 3.64
N PHE A 702 -6.83 36.09 3.70
CA PHE A 702 -7.52 36.64 2.54
C PHE A 702 -6.80 37.89 1.98
N LYS A 703 -6.26 38.74 2.85
CA LYS A 703 -5.45 39.88 2.43
C LYS A 703 -4.21 39.42 1.63
N GLY A 704 -3.54 38.35 2.06
CA GLY A 704 -2.45 37.73 1.29
C GLY A 704 -2.88 37.28 -0.11
N LEU A 705 -4.07 36.67 -0.22
CA LEU A 705 -4.66 36.28 -1.52
C LEU A 705 -4.92 37.49 -2.43
N VAL A 706 -5.46 38.58 -1.88
CA VAL A 706 -5.71 39.82 -2.63
C VAL A 706 -4.41 40.52 -3.04
N GLU A 707 -3.37 40.48 -2.20
CA GLU A 707 -2.07 41.08 -2.51
C GLU A 707 -1.30 40.31 -3.60
N PHE A 708 -1.45 38.98 -3.66
CA PHE A 708 -0.83 38.15 -4.70
C PHE A 708 -1.19 38.62 -6.12
N ARG A 709 -2.38 39.17 -6.32
CA ARG A 709 -2.80 39.82 -7.58
C ARG A 709 -1.77 40.81 -8.13
N LYS A 710 -1.09 41.56 -7.26
CA LYS A 710 -0.16 42.63 -7.67
C LYS A 710 1.14 42.09 -8.26
N GLN A 711 1.45 40.81 -8.05
CA GLN A 711 2.71 40.18 -8.43
C GLN A 711 2.62 39.37 -9.73
N ASP A 712 1.43 38.88 -10.11
CA ASP A 712 1.23 38.03 -11.29
C ASP A 712 0.66 38.83 -12.48
N ASN A 713 1.10 38.52 -13.69
CA ASN A 713 0.55 39.12 -14.91
C ASN A 713 -0.95 38.78 -14.99
N ALA A 714 -1.79 39.77 -15.28
CA ALA A 714 -3.26 39.73 -15.29
C ALA A 714 -3.92 38.63 -16.17
N ALA A 715 -3.13 37.80 -16.85
CA ALA A 715 -3.58 36.74 -17.76
C ALA A 715 -3.97 35.41 -17.07
N ARG A 716 -3.67 35.21 -15.78
CA ARG A 716 -4.00 33.95 -15.07
C ARG A 716 -5.32 34.07 -14.28
N LEU A 717 -6.39 33.45 -14.81
CA LEU A 717 -7.72 33.29 -14.16
C LEU A 717 -7.76 32.60 -12.76
N PRO A 718 -6.81 31.72 -12.34
CA PRO A 718 -6.98 30.94 -11.11
C PRO A 718 -7.14 31.73 -9.81
N TRP A 719 -6.44 32.86 -9.62
CA TRP A 719 -6.59 33.65 -8.37
C TRP A 719 -7.95 34.33 -8.27
N ARG A 720 -8.55 34.76 -9.39
CA ARG A 720 -9.91 35.31 -9.44
C ARG A 720 -10.94 34.25 -9.03
N LYS A 721 -10.77 33.03 -9.55
CA LYS A 721 -11.55 31.86 -9.14
C LYS A 721 -11.41 31.56 -7.65
N ALA A 722 -10.18 31.63 -7.11
CA ALA A 722 -9.93 31.42 -5.69
C ALA A 722 -10.58 32.49 -4.79
N ILE A 723 -10.56 33.76 -5.20
CA ILE A 723 -11.29 34.84 -4.50
C ILE A 723 -12.80 34.52 -4.47
N SER A 724 -13.37 34.17 -5.62
CA SER A 724 -14.80 33.81 -5.69
C SER A 724 -15.14 32.64 -4.77
N ALA A 725 -14.35 31.57 -4.82
CA ALA A 725 -14.52 30.38 -3.97
C ALA A 725 -14.51 30.73 -2.47
N PHE A 726 -13.54 31.54 -2.05
CA PHE A 726 -13.43 32.00 -0.66
C PHE A 726 -14.67 32.81 -0.25
N LEU A 727 -15.13 33.73 -1.11
CA LEU A 727 -16.28 34.58 -0.81
C LEU A 727 -17.60 33.78 -0.76
N TYR A 728 -17.75 32.77 -1.62
CA TYR A 728 -18.89 31.84 -1.56
C TYR A 728 -18.97 31.13 -0.21
N TRP A 729 -17.82 30.71 0.32
CA TRP A 729 -17.73 30.13 1.66
C TRP A 729 -18.02 31.18 2.75
N ALA A 730 -17.27 32.29 2.74
CA ALA A 730 -17.30 33.31 3.78
C ALA A 730 -18.67 33.96 3.97
N LEU A 731 -19.41 34.17 2.88
CA LEU A 731 -20.72 34.80 2.90
C LEU A 731 -21.88 33.81 3.02
N GLY A 732 -21.62 32.49 2.99
CA GLY A 732 -22.67 31.47 2.91
C GLY A 732 -23.61 31.39 4.12
N SER A 733 -23.21 31.95 5.26
CA SER A 733 -23.99 32.01 6.51
C SER A 733 -24.83 33.29 6.65
N THR A 734 -24.58 34.29 5.80
CA THR A 734 -25.20 35.62 5.92
C THR A 734 -26.65 35.63 5.46
N THR A 735 -27.47 36.40 6.17
CA THR A 735 -28.92 36.38 6.01
C THR A 735 -29.45 37.42 5.01
N ASP A 736 -28.82 38.59 4.94
CA ASP A 736 -29.27 39.69 4.09
C ASP A 736 -28.16 40.33 3.24
N LYS A 737 -28.57 41.21 2.31
CA LYS A 737 -27.67 41.88 1.35
C LYS A 737 -26.70 42.86 2.01
N PHE A 738 -27.14 43.50 3.10
CA PHE A 738 -26.37 44.54 3.79
C PHE A 738 -25.25 43.92 4.63
N GLU A 739 -25.56 42.81 5.31
CA GLU A 739 -24.59 42.00 6.04
C GLU A 739 -23.46 41.51 5.12
N ARG A 740 -23.81 40.99 3.93
CA ARG A 740 -22.83 40.56 2.92
C ARG A 740 -21.90 41.69 2.49
N SER A 741 -22.45 42.87 2.21
CA SER A 741 -21.63 44.03 1.82
C SER A 741 -20.70 44.48 2.95
N LYS A 742 -21.17 44.47 4.21
CA LYS A 742 -20.29 44.75 5.37
C LYS A 742 -19.17 43.74 5.53
N TYR A 743 -19.44 42.47 5.24
CA TYR A 743 -18.41 41.43 5.27
C TYR A 743 -17.36 41.66 4.17
N LEU A 744 -17.80 42.00 2.96
CA LEU A 744 -16.89 42.40 1.88
C LEU A 744 -16.02 43.59 2.29
N GLU A 745 -16.60 44.62 2.90
CA GLU A 745 -15.81 45.77 3.40
C GLU A 745 -14.69 45.34 4.36
N ARG A 746 -14.97 44.37 5.24
CA ARG A 746 -13.98 43.84 6.19
C ARG A 746 -12.87 43.05 5.50
N TYR A 747 -13.22 42.17 4.57
CA TYR A 747 -12.24 41.34 3.86
C TYR A 747 -11.31 42.16 2.97
N PHE A 748 -11.85 43.16 2.28
CA PHE A 748 -11.06 44.03 1.39
C PHE A 748 -10.42 45.21 2.14
N GLY A 749 -10.74 45.41 3.42
CA GLY A 749 -10.18 46.46 4.26
C GLY A 749 -10.75 47.87 3.99
N GLY A 750 -11.91 47.97 3.36
CA GLY A 750 -12.55 49.24 3.00
C GLY A 750 -13.70 49.09 2.02
N ARG A 751 -14.28 50.22 1.59
CA ARG A 751 -15.38 50.29 0.61
C ARG A 751 -14.93 50.11 -0.84
N ASP A 752 -13.63 50.26 -1.09
CA ASP A 752 -13.01 50.10 -2.40
C ASP A 752 -12.56 48.65 -2.58
N LEU A 753 -13.41 47.86 -3.24
CA LEU A 753 -13.22 46.43 -3.44
C LEU A 753 -12.39 46.17 -4.70
N HIS A 754 -11.10 45.93 -4.51
CA HIS A 754 -10.15 45.71 -5.58
C HIS A 754 -10.03 44.23 -5.97
N GLY A 755 -10.38 43.87 -7.20
CA GLY A 755 -10.24 42.50 -7.71
C GLY A 755 -11.39 41.56 -7.32
N LEU A 756 -12.53 42.10 -6.91
CA LEU A 756 -13.73 41.32 -6.60
C LEU A 756 -14.10 40.44 -7.79
N SER A 757 -14.14 39.13 -7.57
CA SER A 757 -14.41 38.16 -8.63
C SER A 757 -15.62 37.33 -8.23
N ILE A 758 -16.63 37.32 -9.08
CA ILE A 758 -17.94 36.69 -8.87
C ILE A 758 -18.26 35.85 -10.10
N TYR A 759 -18.70 34.62 -9.84
CA TYR A 759 -19.10 33.68 -10.88
C TYR A 759 -20.48 33.12 -10.59
N ASP A 760 -21.34 32.97 -11.59
CA ASP A 760 -22.61 32.23 -11.53
C ASP A 760 -23.58 32.76 -10.44
N ARG A 761 -24.26 31.86 -9.70
CA ARG A 761 -25.31 32.18 -8.71
C ARG A 761 -24.80 32.71 -7.37
N PHE A 762 -24.02 33.80 -7.42
CA PHE A 762 -23.53 34.42 -6.21
C PHE A 762 -24.65 35.16 -5.47
N PHE A 763 -24.44 35.44 -4.19
CA PHE A 763 -25.45 36.09 -3.34
C PHE A 763 -25.70 37.55 -3.76
N PRO A 764 -26.96 38.04 -3.76
CA PRO A 764 -27.23 39.46 -4.01
C PRO A 764 -26.60 40.35 -2.92
N LEU A 765 -26.11 41.52 -3.33
CA LEU A 765 -25.34 42.47 -2.52
C LEU A 765 -26.03 43.83 -2.39
N ASP A 766 -25.70 44.59 -1.34
CA ASP A 766 -26.01 46.01 -1.22
C ASP A 766 -24.83 46.84 -1.73
N LEU A 767 -24.93 47.39 -2.93
CA LEU A 767 -23.84 48.07 -3.63
C LEU A 767 -23.83 49.60 -3.40
N ARG A 768 -24.80 50.16 -2.67
CA ARG A 768 -24.98 51.62 -2.50
C ARG A 768 -23.77 52.35 -1.91
N ALA A 769 -22.91 51.66 -1.17
CA ALA A 769 -21.74 52.25 -0.52
C ALA A 769 -20.40 51.64 -1.00
N LEU A 770 -20.43 50.77 -2.01
CA LEU A 770 -19.26 50.02 -2.47
C LEU A 770 -18.77 50.56 -3.82
N GLN A 771 -17.46 50.54 -4.01
CA GLN A 771 -16.81 50.86 -5.26
C GLN A 771 -15.95 49.66 -5.67
N ILE A 772 -16.27 49.04 -6.82
CA ILE A 772 -15.61 47.82 -7.28
C ILE A 772 -14.63 48.17 -8.38
N HIS A 773 -13.35 47.88 -8.16
CA HIS A 773 -12.27 48.20 -9.09
C HIS A 773 -11.59 46.93 -9.61
N ASP A 774 -11.39 46.83 -10.93
CA ASP A 774 -10.83 45.63 -11.58
C ASP A 774 -11.59 44.34 -11.20
N GLY A 775 -12.91 44.45 -11.12
CA GLY A 775 -13.80 43.33 -10.83
C GLY A 775 -13.99 42.42 -12.03
N LEU A 776 -14.29 41.14 -11.77
CA LEU A 776 -14.70 40.17 -12.77
C LEU A 776 -16.05 39.57 -12.37
N LEU A 777 -17.09 39.84 -13.15
CA LEU A 777 -18.43 39.30 -12.96
C LEU A 777 -18.76 38.43 -14.16
N GLU A 778 -18.75 37.11 -13.97
CA GLU A 778 -19.02 36.12 -15.02
C GLU A 778 -20.29 35.34 -14.68
N ASP A 779 -21.33 35.48 -15.49
CA ASP A 779 -22.66 34.90 -15.32
C ASP A 779 -23.32 35.22 -13.96
N TYR A 780 -23.11 36.43 -13.43
CA TYR A 780 -23.67 36.82 -12.13
C TYR A 780 -25.19 37.07 -12.15
N VAL A 781 -25.96 35.98 -12.05
CA VAL A 781 -27.44 35.98 -12.20
C VAL A 781 -28.15 36.86 -11.16
N SER A 782 -27.58 37.06 -9.97
CA SER A 782 -28.20 37.85 -8.90
C SER A 782 -27.91 39.35 -8.95
N LEU A 783 -27.14 39.83 -9.94
CA LEU A 783 -26.87 41.26 -10.11
C LEU A 783 -28.15 42.14 -10.14
N PRO A 784 -29.25 41.75 -10.84
CA PRO A 784 -30.49 42.52 -10.85
C PRO A 784 -31.17 42.62 -9.48
N ASN A 785 -30.87 41.67 -8.60
CA ASN A 785 -31.38 41.63 -7.24
C ASN A 785 -30.49 42.40 -6.26
N CYS A 786 -29.42 43.06 -6.70
CA CYS A 786 -28.61 43.91 -5.84
C CYS A 786 -29.31 45.26 -5.55
N GLU A 787 -28.96 45.90 -4.44
CA GLU A 787 -29.39 47.28 -4.16
C GLU A 787 -28.35 48.25 -4.71
N THR A 788 -28.79 49.25 -5.48
CA THR A 788 -27.94 50.27 -6.09
C THR A 788 -28.55 51.65 -5.86
N SER A 789 -27.72 52.69 -5.88
CA SER A 789 -28.19 54.08 -5.95
C SER A 789 -28.35 54.48 -7.42
N ALA A 790 -29.45 55.16 -7.76
CA ALA A 790 -29.65 55.63 -9.12
C ALA A 790 -28.58 56.67 -9.51
N GLY A 791 -27.93 56.47 -10.67
CA GLY A 791 -26.95 57.40 -11.23
C GLY A 791 -25.55 57.38 -10.60
N GLU A 792 -25.28 56.48 -9.65
CA GLU A 792 -23.94 56.32 -9.08
C GLU A 792 -23.16 55.21 -9.79
N VAL A 793 -21.92 55.52 -10.18
CA VAL A 793 -20.99 54.52 -10.73
C VAL A 793 -20.50 53.63 -9.59
N VAL A 794 -20.70 52.32 -9.73
CA VAL A 794 -20.27 51.31 -8.76
C VAL A 794 -19.04 50.56 -9.29
N PHE A 795 -19.00 50.24 -10.58
CA PHE A 795 -17.97 49.40 -11.18
C PHE A 795 -16.99 50.22 -12.01
N HIS A 796 -15.69 49.98 -11.80
CA HIS A 796 -14.57 50.64 -12.46
C HIS A 796 -13.59 49.62 -13.01
N LYS A 797 -13.10 49.79 -14.25
CA LYS A 797 -12.16 48.85 -14.92
C LYS A 797 -12.56 47.38 -14.83
N SER A 798 -13.84 47.11 -14.71
CA SER A 798 -14.35 45.76 -14.41
C SER A 798 -14.80 45.07 -15.70
N HIS A 799 -14.69 43.74 -15.73
CA HIS A 799 -15.26 42.91 -16.78
C HIS A 799 -16.61 42.34 -16.33
N ILE A 800 -17.66 42.56 -17.11
CA ILE A 800 -19.01 42.09 -16.82
C ILE A 800 -19.53 41.29 -18.01
N SER A 801 -19.78 40.02 -17.77
CA SER A 801 -20.34 39.09 -18.74
C SER A 801 -21.46 38.32 -18.06
N PHE A 802 -22.68 38.40 -18.59
CA PHE A 802 -23.75 37.43 -18.29
C PHE A 802 -24.68 37.35 -19.50
N ASP A 803 -25.24 36.16 -19.75
CA ASP A 803 -26.13 35.94 -20.88
C ASP A 803 -27.56 36.37 -20.53
N ASP A 804 -27.89 37.64 -20.81
CA ASP A 804 -29.26 38.13 -20.65
C ASP A 804 -29.83 38.60 -22.00
N ARG A 805 -30.88 37.90 -22.44
CA ARG A 805 -31.67 38.28 -23.63
C ARG A 805 -32.51 39.54 -23.36
N PHE A 806 -32.69 39.91 -22.09
CA PHE A 806 -33.44 41.09 -21.65
C PHE A 806 -32.71 41.74 -20.47
N LEU A 807 -32.31 43.00 -20.60
CA LEU A 807 -31.65 43.74 -19.52
C LEU A 807 -32.68 44.14 -18.45
N PRO A 808 -32.51 43.75 -17.17
CA PRO A 808 -33.45 44.12 -16.11
C PRO A 808 -33.51 45.63 -15.87
N ASP A 809 -34.67 46.14 -15.46
CA ASP A 809 -34.92 47.59 -15.32
C ASP A 809 -33.92 48.27 -14.37
N LYS A 810 -33.53 47.59 -13.28
CA LYS A 810 -32.58 48.08 -12.25
C LYS A 810 -31.12 48.16 -12.72
N ILE A 811 -30.76 47.52 -13.84
CA ILE A 811 -29.41 47.56 -14.39
C ILE A 811 -29.36 48.58 -15.52
N ASP A 812 -28.50 49.57 -15.38
CA ASP A 812 -28.29 50.62 -16.38
C ASP A 812 -26.79 50.87 -16.59
N ARG A 813 -26.43 51.44 -17.76
CA ARG A 813 -25.04 51.75 -18.14
C ARG A 813 -24.37 52.70 -17.14
N THR A 814 -25.15 53.54 -16.45
CA THR A 814 -24.71 54.48 -15.41
C THR A 814 -24.05 53.83 -14.20
N LEU A 815 -24.30 52.53 -13.94
CA LEU A 815 -23.65 51.79 -12.84
C LEU A 815 -22.17 51.47 -13.12
N PHE A 816 -21.73 51.62 -14.37
CA PHE A 816 -20.41 51.21 -14.83
C PHE A 816 -19.66 52.41 -15.40
N SER A 817 -18.37 52.50 -15.15
CA SER A 817 -17.50 53.51 -15.76
C SER A 817 -17.27 53.25 -17.26
N ASP A 818 -16.63 54.20 -17.95
CA ASP A 818 -16.30 54.07 -19.38
C ASP A 818 -15.20 53.04 -19.66
N ASP A 819 -14.38 52.71 -18.67
CA ASP A 819 -13.27 51.76 -18.77
C ASP A 819 -13.66 50.32 -18.40
N CYS A 820 -14.95 50.05 -18.18
CA CYS A 820 -15.49 48.69 -18.06
C CYS A 820 -15.56 47.97 -19.40
N SER A 821 -15.36 46.65 -19.37
CA SER A 821 -15.51 45.78 -20.55
C SER A 821 -16.72 44.86 -20.37
N PHE A 822 -17.45 44.61 -21.46
CA PHE A 822 -18.70 43.87 -21.44
C PHE A 822 -18.68 42.74 -22.48
N SER A 823 -19.48 41.70 -22.26
CA SER A 823 -19.77 40.71 -23.30
C SER A 823 -20.54 41.33 -24.47
N GLN A 824 -20.41 40.76 -25.67
CA GLN A 824 -21.07 41.28 -26.88
C GLN A 824 -22.61 41.37 -26.72
N ASN A 825 -23.21 40.39 -26.04
CA ASN A 825 -24.64 40.36 -25.78
C ASN A 825 -25.08 41.52 -24.87
N LEU A 826 -24.30 41.82 -23.83
CA LEU A 826 -24.64 42.88 -22.88
C LEU A 826 -24.49 44.28 -23.51
N VAL A 827 -23.48 44.47 -24.38
CA VAL A 827 -23.35 45.69 -25.19
C VAL A 827 -24.60 45.90 -26.06
N ALA A 828 -25.05 44.85 -26.76
CA ALA A 828 -26.26 44.91 -27.57
C ALA A 828 -27.52 45.22 -26.74
N SER A 829 -27.62 44.64 -25.54
CA SER A 829 -28.76 44.88 -24.63
C SER A 829 -28.77 46.31 -24.06
N PHE A 830 -27.62 46.91 -23.74
CA PHE A 830 -27.54 48.33 -23.39
C PHE A 830 -27.98 49.21 -24.55
N HIS A 831 -27.48 48.96 -25.76
CA HIS A 831 -27.90 49.72 -26.95
C HIS A 831 -29.39 49.58 -27.25
N ALA A 832 -29.97 48.37 -27.09
CA ALA A 832 -31.39 48.14 -27.29
C ALA A 832 -32.26 48.87 -26.25
N LYS A 833 -31.81 48.95 -24.98
CA LYS A 833 -32.49 49.73 -23.94
C LYS A 833 -32.44 51.23 -24.25
N THR A 834 -31.29 51.76 -24.65
CA THR A 834 -31.17 53.17 -25.10
C THR A 834 -32.09 53.48 -26.28
N LEU A 835 -32.13 52.60 -27.30
CA LEU A 835 -33.03 52.75 -28.45
C LEU A 835 -34.52 52.62 -28.06
N SER A 836 -34.85 51.79 -27.08
CA SER A 836 -36.22 51.67 -26.55
C SER A 836 -36.66 52.92 -25.79
N ASP A 837 -35.76 53.51 -25.01
CA ASP A 837 -36.02 54.74 -24.26
C ASP A 837 -36.17 55.95 -25.20
N GLU A 838 -35.33 56.03 -26.25
CA GLU A 838 -35.46 57.02 -27.33
C GLU A 838 -36.77 56.86 -28.12
N ASN A 839 -37.15 55.62 -28.47
CA ASN A 839 -38.44 55.35 -29.11
C ASN A 839 -39.64 55.67 -28.19
N SER A 840 -39.47 55.55 -26.87
CA SER A 840 -40.51 55.90 -25.89
C SER A 840 -40.77 57.40 -25.84
N TYR A 841 -39.73 58.23 -25.99
CA TYR A 841 -39.88 59.70 -26.09
C TYR A 841 -40.72 60.10 -27.31
N GLU A 842 -40.41 59.56 -28.50
CA GLU A 842 -41.17 59.86 -29.72
C GLU A 842 -42.63 59.37 -29.66
N VAL A 843 -42.86 58.20 -29.05
CA VAL A 843 -44.21 57.65 -28.82
C VAL A 843 -45.00 58.52 -27.85
N ILE A 844 -44.38 59.04 -26.78
CA ILE A 844 -45.02 59.95 -25.82
C ILE A 844 -45.39 61.26 -26.52
N VAL A 845 -44.49 61.84 -27.32
CA VAL A 845 -44.75 63.04 -28.13
C VAL A 845 -45.94 62.82 -29.06
N ASP A 846 -45.99 61.68 -29.76
CA ASP A 846 -47.08 61.35 -30.68
C ASP A 846 -48.42 61.14 -29.96
N ASN A 847 -48.40 60.52 -28.78
CA ASN A 847 -49.59 60.35 -27.93
C ASN A 847 -50.10 61.71 -27.42
N LEU A 848 -49.23 62.58 -26.92
CA LEU A 848 -49.60 63.93 -26.46
C LEU A 848 -50.17 64.77 -27.61
N TYR A 849 -49.56 64.69 -28.80
CA TYR A 849 -50.10 65.31 -30.01
C TYR A 849 -51.53 64.82 -30.28
N LYS A 850 -51.76 63.48 -30.30
CA LYS A 850 -53.08 62.89 -30.57
C LYS A 850 -54.12 63.29 -29.54
N ILE A 851 -53.75 63.29 -28.26
CA ILE A 851 -54.64 63.67 -27.15
C ILE A 851 -55.03 65.14 -27.26
N LEU A 852 -54.06 66.05 -27.38
CA LEU A 852 -54.34 67.48 -27.47
C LEU A 852 -55.09 67.86 -28.76
N LYS A 853 -54.85 67.13 -29.87
CA LYS A 853 -55.59 67.33 -31.14
C LYS A 853 -57.09 67.15 -30.99
N ILE A 854 -57.57 66.28 -30.10
CA ILE A 854 -59.01 66.03 -29.90
C ILE A 854 -59.76 67.29 -29.45
N GLY A 855 -59.13 68.09 -28.58
CA GLY A 855 -59.69 69.35 -28.11
C GLY A 855 -59.61 70.48 -29.14
N PHE A 856 -58.80 70.33 -30.19
CA PHE A 856 -58.40 71.41 -31.09
C PHE A 856 -59.23 71.43 -32.39
N ARG A 857 -60.03 72.49 -32.59
CA ARG A 857 -60.80 72.69 -33.84
C ARG A 857 -60.94 74.18 -34.15
N ALA A 858 -60.85 74.55 -35.42
CA ALA A 858 -60.97 75.94 -35.88
C ALA A 858 -60.03 76.92 -35.13
N ASN A 859 -58.75 76.55 -35.00
CA ASN A 859 -57.70 77.30 -34.31
C ASN A 859 -57.97 77.62 -32.83
N ARG A 860 -58.84 76.84 -32.15
CA ARG A 860 -59.10 76.98 -30.72
C ARG A 860 -59.21 75.61 -30.03
N PHE A 861 -58.77 75.55 -28.79
CA PHE A 861 -59.07 74.42 -27.90
C PHE A 861 -60.46 74.59 -27.30
N SER A 862 -61.26 73.54 -27.40
CA SER A 862 -62.64 73.51 -26.93
C SER A 862 -62.83 72.34 -25.98
N ARG A 863 -63.65 72.54 -24.96
CA ARG A 863 -63.97 71.53 -23.97
C ARG A 863 -64.58 70.28 -24.62
N LYS A 864 -64.05 69.10 -24.31
CA LYS A 864 -64.58 67.80 -24.74
C LYS A 864 -64.80 66.87 -23.55
N SER A 865 -65.85 66.04 -23.61
CA SER A 865 -66.09 65.03 -22.57
C SER A 865 -65.03 63.93 -22.63
N LYS A 866 -64.87 63.20 -21.52
CA LYS A 866 -63.97 62.04 -21.44
C LYS A 866 -64.25 61.01 -22.56
N ASP A 867 -65.51 60.79 -22.91
CA ASP A 867 -65.90 59.86 -23.98
C ASP A 867 -65.44 60.28 -25.38
N VAL A 868 -65.26 61.58 -25.62
CA VAL A 868 -64.69 62.05 -26.89
C VAL A 868 -63.17 61.84 -26.90
N TYR A 869 -62.50 62.01 -25.76
CA TYR A 869 -61.07 61.69 -25.61
C TYR A 869 -60.78 60.20 -25.77
N LYS A 870 -61.70 59.30 -25.38
CA LYS A 870 -61.59 57.84 -25.61
C LYS A 870 -61.40 57.46 -27.09
N LYS A 871 -61.63 58.37 -28.02
CA LYS A 871 -61.37 58.18 -29.46
C LYS A 871 -59.90 58.39 -29.84
N ALA A 872 -59.04 58.90 -28.95
CA ALA A 872 -57.59 58.92 -29.17
C ALA A 872 -57.02 57.50 -29.03
N THR A 873 -56.29 57.07 -30.06
CA THR A 873 -55.46 55.87 -29.99
C THR A 873 -54.11 56.22 -29.38
N VAL A 874 -53.93 55.85 -28.12
CA VAL A 874 -52.65 55.93 -27.40
C VAL A 874 -51.93 54.59 -27.56
N VAL A 875 -50.65 54.62 -27.92
CA VAL A 875 -49.81 53.43 -28.13
C VAL A 875 -48.63 53.48 -27.16
N GLY A 876 -48.21 52.35 -26.58
CA GLY A 876 -47.09 52.30 -25.64
C GLY A 876 -47.48 51.86 -24.22
N ARG A 877 -46.58 52.06 -23.25
CA ARG A 877 -46.69 51.53 -21.86
C ARG A 877 -47.85 52.09 -21.02
N HIS A 878 -48.34 53.30 -21.31
CA HIS A 878 -49.32 54.00 -20.47
C HIS A 878 -50.70 54.14 -21.14
N SER A 879 -51.77 53.98 -20.36
CA SER A 879 -53.15 54.12 -20.85
C SER A 879 -53.56 55.59 -21.04
N LEU A 880 -54.54 55.85 -21.92
CA LEU A 880 -55.09 57.18 -22.14
C LEU A 880 -55.56 57.87 -20.83
N ASP A 881 -56.15 57.10 -19.90
CA ASP A 881 -56.60 57.61 -18.60
C ASP A 881 -55.44 58.02 -17.68
N ALA A 882 -54.24 57.45 -17.87
CA ALA A 882 -53.03 57.89 -17.19
C ALA A 882 -52.54 59.23 -17.75
N TYR A 883 -52.48 59.37 -19.08
CA TYR A 883 -52.12 60.63 -19.74
C TYR A 883 -53.07 61.78 -19.36
N LEU A 884 -54.38 61.55 -19.35
CA LEU A 884 -55.35 62.59 -18.97
C LEU A 884 -55.19 63.03 -17.51
N ARG A 885 -54.90 62.10 -16.59
CA ARG A 885 -54.64 62.42 -15.19
C ARG A 885 -53.36 63.23 -15.04
N PHE A 886 -52.27 62.78 -15.66
CA PHE A 886 -50.97 63.46 -15.63
C PHE A 886 -51.04 64.87 -16.22
N LEU A 887 -51.66 65.03 -17.40
CA LEU A 887 -51.84 66.35 -18.00
C LEU A 887 -52.71 67.28 -17.15
N THR A 888 -53.61 66.73 -16.33
CA THR A 888 -54.39 67.52 -15.38
C THR A 888 -53.57 67.89 -14.14
N SER A 889 -52.75 66.99 -13.60
CA SER A 889 -51.87 67.30 -12.45
C SER A 889 -50.79 68.31 -12.79
N GLN A 890 -50.27 68.27 -14.02
CA GLN A 890 -49.30 69.25 -14.55
C GLN A 890 -49.96 70.57 -14.99
N GLY A 891 -51.29 70.72 -14.82
CA GLY A 891 -52.03 71.93 -15.18
C GLY A 891 -52.17 72.19 -16.68
N VAL A 892 -51.78 71.25 -17.53
CA VAL A 892 -51.90 71.34 -19.00
C VAL A 892 -53.36 71.25 -19.45
N LEU A 893 -54.15 70.40 -18.78
CA LEU A 893 -55.60 70.26 -18.96
C LEU A 893 -56.34 70.69 -17.69
N ASN A 894 -57.43 71.46 -17.87
CA ASN A 894 -58.38 71.80 -16.83
C ASN A 894 -59.67 70.98 -16.97
N LEU A 895 -60.22 70.54 -15.84
CA LEU A 895 -61.53 69.91 -15.76
C LEU A 895 -62.63 70.97 -15.66
N GLU A 896 -63.46 71.07 -16.70
CA GLU A 896 -64.59 71.99 -16.76
C GLU A 896 -65.94 71.25 -16.83
N LEU A 897 -66.87 71.66 -15.96
CA LEU A 897 -68.25 71.18 -15.97
C LEU A 897 -68.99 71.65 -17.23
N SER A 898 -69.81 70.77 -17.80
CA SER A 898 -70.62 71.13 -18.98
C SER A 898 -71.70 72.14 -18.61
N ARG A 899 -71.97 73.10 -19.49
CA ARG A 899 -73.13 74.00 -19.34
C ARG A 899 -74.48 73.29 -19.53
N ALA A 900 -74.48 72.05 -20.04
CA ALA A 900 -75.67 71.28 -20.42
C ALA A 900 -75.69 69.82 -19.90
N GLY A 901 -74.74 69.40 -19.04
CA GLY A 901 -74.67 68.03 -18.52
C GLY A 901 -73.85 67.92 -17.23
N SER A 902 -74.03 66.84 -16.46
CA SER A 902 -73.40 66.64 -15.14
C SER A 902 -71.97 66.13 -15.18
N GLU A 903 -71.48 65.63 -16.32
CA GLU A 903 -70.13 65.07 -16.41
C GLU A 903 -69.07 66.15 -16.71
N PRO A 904 -67.93 66.17 -15.99
CA PRO A 904 -66.80 67.05 -16.28
C PRO A 904 -66.09 66.65 -17.59
N GLY A 905 -65.45 67.63 -18.23
CA GLY A 905 -64.72 67.44 -19.48
C GLY A 905 -63.41 68.20 -19.47
N TYR A 906 -62.52 67.90 -20.41
CA TYR A 906 -61.16 68.46 -20.44
C TYR A 906 -61.06 69.58 -21.46
N VAL A 907 -60.32 70.63 -21.11
CA VAL A 907 -59.89 71.71 -22.00
C VAL A 907 -58.46 72.07 -21.68
N VAL A 908 -57.69 72.53 -22.69
CA VAL A 908 -56.33 73.02 -22.45
C VAL A 908 -56.37 74.32 -21.64
N ALA A 909 -55.56 74.40 -20.59
CA ALA A 909 -55.46 75.59 -19.75
C ALA A 909 -54.92 76.79 -20.55
N ASN A 910 -55.35 78.01 -20.19
CA ASN A 910 -54.93 79.22 -20.92
C ASN A 910 -53.41 79.41 -20.92
N ASP A 911 -52.76 79.05 -19.80
CA ASP A 911 -51.31 79.18 -19.63
C ASP A 911 -50.51 78.21 -20.53
N TRP A 912 -51.16 77.13 -20.97
CA TRP A 912 -50.59 76.11 -21.86
C TRP A 912 -51.04 76.25 -23.31
N TYR A 913 -51.87 77.25 -23.63
CA TYR A 913 -52.53 77.39 -24.93
C TYR A 913 -51.53 77.50 -26.10
N LEU A 914 -50.48 78.30 -25.94
CA LEU A 914 -49.46 78.52 -26.98
C LEU A 914 -48.58 77.28 -27.18
N ASP A 915 -48.19 76.61 -26.10
CA ASP A 915 -47.33 75.42 -26.11
C ASP A 915 -48.07 74.22 -26.72
N ALA A 916 -49.31 73.97 -26.27
CA ALA A 916 -50.16 72.92 -26.84
C ALA A 916 -50.49 73.17 -28.31
N ARG A 917 -50.72 74.44 -28.70
CA ARG A 917 -51.00 74.80 -30.10
C ARG A 917 -49.80 74.56 -31.01
N LYS A 918 -48.59 74.93 -30.58
CA LYS A 918 -47.35 74.69 -31.35
C LYS A 918 -47.10 73.20 -31.60
N LEU A 919 -47.37 72.35 -30.61
CA LEU A 919 -47.30 70.91 -30.76
C LEU A 919 -48.36 70.38 -31.75
N VAL A 920 -49.59 70.88 -31.68
CA VAL A 920 -50.73 70.38 -32.48
C VAL A 920 -50.76 70.90 -33.92
N GLU A 921 -50.24 72.09 -34.20
CA GLU A 921 -50.20 72.68 -35.55
C GLU A 921 -48.92 72.33 -36.31
N GLY A 922 -47.76 72.25 -35.63
CA GLY A 922 -46.46 72.11 -36.29
C GLY A 922 -45.55 71.02 -35.71
N ARG A 923 -46.00 70.22 -34.74
CA ARG A 923 -45.16 69.29 -33.96
C ARG A 923 -43.93 69.95 -33.31
N ASN A 924 -43.97 71.26 -33.12
CA ASN A 924 -42.89 71.99 -32.48
C ASN A 924 -43.01 71.86 -30.97
N ILE A 925 -42.03 71.20 -30.35
CA ILE A 925 -41.93 71.04 -28.91
C ILE A 925 -41.28 72.31 -28.33
N THR A 926 -41.99 72.99 -27.44
CA THR A 926 -41.43 74.13 -26.70
C THR A 926 -40.72 73.64 -25.44
N SER A 927 -39.85 74.47 -24.85
CA SER A 927 -39.14 74.12 -23.61
C SER A 927 -40.05 73.71 -22.45
N ASN A 928 -41.27 74.26 -22.38
CA ASN A 928 -42.26 73.89 -21.36
C ASN A 928 -42.90 72.52 -21.67
N MET A 929 -43.23 72.27 -22.94
CA MET A 929 -43.80 70.99 -23.36
C MET A 929 -42.78 69.85 -23.27
N ASP A 930 -41.50 70.14 -23.54
CA ASP A 930 -40.40 69.18 -23.43
C ASP A 930 -40.22 68.67 -21.99
N ARG A 931 -40.32 69.58 -21.00
CA ARG A 931 -40.33 69.20 -19.57
C ARG A 931 -41.48 68.25 -19.25
N VAL A 932 -42.69 68.56 -19.72
CA VAL A 932 -43.85 67.69 -19.52
C VAL A 932 -43.65 66.30 -20.16
N ILE A 933 -42.99 66.22 -21.31
CA ILE A 933 -42.67 64.94 -21.97
C ILE A 933 -41.65 64.15 -21.16
N MET A 934 -40.60 64.81 -20.65
CA MET A 934 -39.54 64.17 -19.86
C MET A 934 -40.00 63.75 -18.46
N ASP A 935 -40.97 64.44 -17.87
CA ASP A 935 -41.51 64.13 -16.54
C ASP A 935 -42.55 62.99 -16.58
N LEU A 936 -43.13 62.72 -17.75
CA LEU A 936 -44.23 61.76 -17.94
C LEU A 936 -43.88 60.30 -17.58
N PRO A 937 -42.70 59.75 -17.92
CA PRO A 937 -42.30 58.40 -17.51
C PRO A 937 -42.11 58.24 -15.99
N ASN A 938 -41.74 59.31 -15.28
CA ASN A 938 -41.35 59.29 -13.87
C ASN A 938 -42.55 59.46 -12.92
N GLU A 939 -43.60 60.19 -13.32
CA GLU A 939 -44.79 60.43 -12.47
C GLU A 939 -45.94 59.45 -12.72
N ILE A 940 -45.91 58.67 -13.80
CA ILE A 940 -46.94 57.67 -14.12
C ILE A 940 -46.59 56.25 -13.62
N GLN A 941 -45.34 56.02 -13.19
CA GLN A 941 -44.95 54.83 -12.41
C GLN A 941 -45.42 54.95 -10.96
#